data_AF-A0A7S1VQY6-F1
#
_entry.id   AF-A0A7S1VQY6-F1
#
_cell.length_a   1.000
_cell.length_b   1.000
_cell.length_c   1.000
_cell.angle_alpha   90.00
_cell.angle_beta   90.00
_cell.angle_gamma   90.00
#
_symmetry.space_group_name_H-M   'P 1'
#
loop_
_entity.id
_entity.type
_entity.pdbx_description
1 polymer ?
#
loop_
_entity_poly.entity_id
_entity_poly.type
_entity_poly.pdbx_seq_one_letter_code
_entity_poly.pdbx_strand_id
1 'polypeptide(L)'
;MGAGGAAKKKAGGFLRKKAGSVASRAVGATPSAAARASAAALPPNDAVASKRARGRWAKLRTALMAKNLFATKESAADVYGVPRVRTRGERTAAPTEALAALEAKVRATGGKWTDPDFPPNDTSLHGSGPPLPGPQVVAWKRLSELVPSPQLFKDGVEAGDVMQGKNGNCWQLGPLSVIAEREQLFMKMFLSTKVSDVGVYGFRFFRDGKWVDVFVDDWVPVTHGDKLVFAHGPDPEEIWVPLIEKAMAKFYSSYASCKSGTESAAFLDMTGSFPVEADVKKDFPSPKEVWTHIQQALQQGDLVGCSGKGKTIEEVRRGLLMMHAYGILAVGDTGSARLIKLRNPWGKGEWEGKWADADAAWTPALRKKFNVVDADDGIFYMEDVDFVKYFDTLFVCRIVPDTWSREMATDAWSRAGNTAGGCTSYPFWRFNPQWTLEVPAGGADVSFLLTQASRRHLNNEYPQIGLYIFQTKTGNLKKLDAPKKDMVHGNEFLGAREMTIETPKLGEGTYAVMPSTYNPGVEASFTITAFSERPVTLRRAQDWLKIAVNGAWSGATAGGCSNAPSWSNNPQFAFALKAPGKVIVNLAPRNTKKKPHIGFLVFSGDSRVTSAFGAIHTASFIDADVAAELDLGAGRYTVVPSTFDPGEQYEFTLTLYSSVPAALGPLGQVDLSAFSAAAPPPPPASTGAPAPTAGPTAAPTSGGGGASTAAIQLAKDANAVNNSVDGISSVIQHLRGLVKEAAAVPSLVPLAKGLAEVRPTFEAARTLLPGVVPRGAAKDKTGDKLRDLKAAVTFTIGESMHVLIAARTYSADATADGAKMNQLKQLMDTVHLQLKRLPASL
;
A
#
# COMPACT_ATOMS: atom_id res chain seq x y z
N MET A 1 52.68 54.54 19.10
CA MET A 1 52.08 55.85 19.45
C MET A 1 50.62 55.58 19.76
N GLY A 2 50.23 55.19 20.98
CA GLY A 2 49.98 56.01 22.18
C GLY A 2 48.46 55.91 22.45
N ALA A 3 47.90 55.58 23.61
CA ALA A 3 48.38 55.51 24.98
C ALA A 3 47.47 54.60 25.85
N GLY A 4 48.06 54.03 26.92
CA GLY A 4 47.47 53.71 28.25
C GLY A 4 46.33 52.67 28.35
N GLY A 5 46.32 51.69 29.24
CA GLY A 5 47.20 51.35 30.35
C GLY A 5 46.42 50.53 31.40
N ALA A 6 47.04 49.43 31.84
CA ALA A 6 46.93 48.75 33.14
C ALA A 6 45.69 47.90 33.53
N ALA A 7 46.05 46.71 34.03
CA ALA A 7 45.25 45.63 34.56
C ALA A 7 44.96 45.73 36.08
N LYS A 8 44.02 44.90 36.58
CA LYS A 8 44.07 44.12 37.86
C LYS A 8 42.73 43.35 38.02
N LYS A 9 42.65 42.01 38.02
CA LYS A 9 43.05 40.94 38.97
C LYS A 9 42.28 40.87 40.30
N LYS A 10 41.87 39.62 40.61
CA LYS A 10 41.46 38.97 41.89
C LYS A 10 39.96 38.99 42.24
N ALA A 11 39.38 38.02 42.95
CA ALA A 11 39.60 36.59 43.24
C ALA A 11 38.59 36.23 44.37
N GLY A 12 38.20 34.95 44.47
CA GLY A 12 37.53 34.34 45.63
C GLY A 12 36.00 34.28 45.49
N GLY A 13 35.29 33.21 45.82
CA GLY A 13 35.65 32.00 46.55
C GLY A 13 34.46 31.56 47.41
N PHE A 14 33.94 30.36 47.12
CA PHE A 14 33.38 29.37 48.05
C PHE A 14 32.05 29.58 48.82
N LEU A 15 31.26 28.48 48.78
CA LEU A 15 30.27 27.92 49.75
C LEU A 15 28.81 28.37 49.65
N ARG A 16 27.89 27.49 49.21
CA ARG A 16 27.23 26.29 49.84
C ARG A 16 26.16 26.61 50.90
N LYS A 17 24.95 26.11 50.61
CA LYS A 17 23.85 25.55 51.47
C LYS A 17 22.53 26.30 51.25
N LYS A 18 21.48 25.69 50.69
CA LYS A 18 20.60 24.56 51.11
C LYS A 18 19.25 25.09 51.65
N ALA A 19 18.18 24.72 50.92
CA ALA A 19 16.88 24.20 51.37
C ALA A 19 15.82 25.11 52.04
N GLY A 20 14.55 24.83 51.67
CA GLY A 20 13.31 25.12 52.41
C GLY A 20 12.45 26.24 51.79
N SER A 21 11.47 25.98 50.90
CA SER A 21 10.12 25.39 51.06
C SER A 21 9.00 26.41 51.33
N VAL A 22 7.90 26.20 50.60
CA VAL A 22 6.47 26.56 50.86
C VAL A 22 5.96 27.95 50.44
N ALA A 23 5.30 27.93 49.28
CA ALA A 23 3.97 28.46 48.93
C ALA A 23 3.35 29.67 49.67
N SER A 24 2.90 30.67 48.91
CA SER A 24 1.46 30.93 48.66
C SER A 24 1.24 32.14 47.71
N ARG A 25 0.14 32.07 46.96
CA ARG A 25 -0.44 33.06 46.01
C ARG A 25 -0.66 34.44 46.70
N ALA A 26 -0.78 35.60 46.04
CA ALA A 26 -1.50 35.90 44.80
C ALA A 26 -1.28 37.36 44.30
N VAL A 27 -1.39 37.53 42.97
CA VAL A 27 -1.98 38.64 42.17
C VAL A 27 -1.25 39.98 41.95
N GLY A 28 -0.99 40.24 40.65
CA GLY A 28 -1.07 41.54 39.95
C GLY A 28 0.28 42.21 39.66
N ALA A 29 0.68 42.61 38.43
CA ALA A 29 0.03 42.65 37.13
C ALA A 29 1.09 42.87 36.00
N THR A 30 0.81 42.30 34.82
CA THR A 30 1.23 42.66 33.42
C THR A 30 2.71 42.70 32.99
N PRO A 31 3.00 42.08 31.83
CA PRO A 31 3.30 42.88 30.62
C PRO A 31 2.62 42.41 29.31
N SER A 32 2.26 43.40 28.50
CA SER A 32 1.98 43.40 27.05
C SER A 32 3.31 43.38 26.26
N ALA A 33 3.48 42.95 25.01
CA ALA A 33 2.77 42.13 24.02
C ALA A 33 3.75 41.96 22.82
N ALA A 34 3.43 41.03 21.91
CA ALA A 34 4.11 40.64 20.65
C ALA A 34 5.30 39.65 20.80
N ALA A 35 5.29 38.41 20.30
CA ALA A 35 4.38 37.73 19.38
C ALA A 35 4.36 36.21 19.63
N ARG A 36 3.14 35.66 19.81
CA ARG A 36 2.77 34.23 19.70
C ARG A 36 1.41 34.17 19.01
N ALA A 37 1.31 33.42 17.93
CA ALA A 37 0.15 32.67 17.41
C ALA A 37 0.60 31.99 16.10
N SER A 38 0.29 30.74 15.74
CA SER A 38 -0.88 29.94 16.09
C SER A 38 -0.62 28.45 15.79
N ALA A 39 -0.88 27.57 16.76
CA ALA A 39 -1.39 26.21 16.54
C ALA A 39 -1.89 25.64 17.89
N ALA A 40 -3.16 25.88 18.22
CA ALA A 40 -3.87 25.11 19.25
C ALA A 40 -5.37 25.04 18.96
N ALA A 41 -5.91 23.86 19.31
CA ALA A 41 -7.25 23.32 19.17
C ALA A 41 -8.44 24.27 19.42
N LEU A 42 -9.56 23.98 18.71
CA LEU A 42 -10.90 24.49 19.01
C LEU A 42 -11.77 23.42 19.70
N PRO A 43 -12.59 23.77 20.72
CA PRO A 43 -13.65 22.94 21.28
C PRO A 43 -14.99 23.11 20.50
N PRO A 44 -16.08 22.38 20.84
CA PRO A 44 -17.03 21.85 19.86
C PRO A 44 -18.26 22.73 19.53
N ASN A 45 -18.83 22.45 18.35
CA ASN A 45 -20.13 22.81 17.78
C ASN A 45 -20.41 24.26 17.34
N ASP A 46 -20.46 24.47 16.02
CA ASP A 46 -21.60 25.13 15.34
C ASP A 46 -21.63 24.81 13.82
N ALA A 47 -22.58 23.96 13.41
CA ALA A 47 -22.61 23.29 12.11
C ALA A 47 -23.16 24.12 10.92
N VAL A 48 -23.36 25.43 11.06
CA VAL A 48 -24.06 26.25 10.03
C VAL A 48 -23.11 27.10 9.17
N ALA A 49 -21.90 27.44 9.64
CA ALA A 49 -20.95 28.26 8.87
C ALA A 49 -20.22 27.48 7.74
N SER A 50 -20.15 26.15 7.80
CA SER A 50 -19.38 25.32 6.84
C SER A 50 -20.07 25.09 5.49
N LYS A 51 -21.34 25.49 5.30
CA LYS A 51 -22.07 25.35 4.03
C LYS A 51 -21.85 26.53 3.07
N ARG A 52 -21.63 27.76 3.57
CA ARG A 52 -21.43 28.94 2.72
C ARG A 52 -20.00 29.05 2.14
N ALA A 53 -18.99 28.49 2.81
CA ALA A 53 -17.62 28.47 2.31
C ALA A 53 -17.42 27.45 1.17
N ARG A 54 -18.04 26.26 1.26
CA ARG A 54 -17.96 25.20 0.22
C ARG A 54 -18.59 25.61 -1.12
N GLY A 55 -19.59 26.49 -1.12
CA GLY A 55 -20.24 26.98 -2.33
C GLY A 55 -19.43 27.98 -3.16
N ARG A 56 -18.48 28.72 -2.55
CA ARG A 56 -17.62 29.69 -3.28
C ARG A 56 -16.43 29.02 -3.97
N TRP A 57 -15.86 27.98 -3.36
CA TRP A 57 -14.76 27.19 -3.93
C TRP A 57 -15.19 26.32 -5.13
N ALA A 58 -16.45 25.87 -5.16
CA ALA A 58 -17.00 25.14 -6.31
C ALA A 58 -17.16 26.03 -7.56
N LYS A 59 -17.53 27.32 -7.40
CA LYS A 59 -17.68 28.26 -8.52
C LYS A 59 -16.33 28.72 -9.12
N LEU A 60 -15.27 28.81 -8.32
CA LEU A 60 -13.92 29.12 -8.82
C LEU A 60 -13.31 27.98 -9.65
N ARG A 61 -13.65 26.72 -9.30
CA ARG A 61 -13.16 25.51 -9.98
C ARG A 61 -13.77 25.33 -11.37
N THR A 62 -15.03 25.73 -11.56
CA THR A 62 -15.69 25.73 -12.88
C THR A 62 -15.15 26.85 -13.79
N ALA A 63 -14.74 27.99 -13.23
CA ALA A 63 -14.17 29.09 -14.00
C ALA A 63 -12.73 28.83 -14.49
N LEU A 64 -11.94 28.03 -13.76
CA LEU A 64 -10.58 27.63 -14.18
C LEU A 64 -10.57 26.50 -15.22
N MET A 65 -11.62 25.68 -15.29
CA MET A 65 -11.72 24.55 -16.24
C MET A 65 -12.07 24.98 -17.67
N ALA A 66 -12.55 26.21 -17.87
CA ALA A 66 -13.04 26.68 -19.17
C ALA A 66 -11.98 27.32 -20.08
N LYS A 67 -10.71 27.42 -19.66
CA LYS A 67 -9.66 28.16 -20.42
C LYS A 67 -8.50 27.35 -20.99
N ASN A 68 -8.46 26.02 -20.82
CA ASN A 68 -7.41 25.18 -21.41
C ASN A 68 -7.97 24.22 -22.47
N LEU A 69 -8.64 24.77 -23.48
CA LEU A 69 -8.91 24.06 -24.73
C LEU A 69 -7.80 24.40 -25.75
N PHE A 70 -7.22 23.33 -26.31
CA PHE A 70 -6.23 23.30 -27.41
C PHE A 70 -4.78 23.65 -27.05
N ALA A 71 -4.06 22.68 -26.50
CA ALA A 71 -2.62 22.54 -26.73
C ALA A 71 -2.35 21.12 -27.25
N THR A 72 -1.67 21.07 -28.39
CA THR A 72 -1.41 19.90 -29.23
C THR A 72 -0.38 18.96 -28.62
N LYS A 73 -0.59 17.65 -28.80
CA LYS A 73 0.33 16.50 -28.65
C LYS A 73 1.74 16.83 -28.10
N GLU A 74 1.91 16.79 -26.79
CA GLU A 74 3.20 16.52 -26.14
C GLU A 74 3.02 15.39 -25.12
N SER A 75 4.05 14.57 -24.96
CA SER A 75 3.99 13.33 -24.19
C SER A 75 3.97 13.60 -22.69
N ALA A 76 3.32 12.73 -21.91
CA ALA A 76 3.22 12.86 -20.45
C ALA A 76 4.58 12.86 -19.71
N ALA A 77 5.69 12.55 -20.40
CA ALA A 77 7.04 12.62 -19.87
C ALA A 77 7.58 14.06 -19.75
N ASP A 78 7.01 15.03 -20.47
CA ASP A 78 7.52 16.39 -20.52
C ASP A 78 6.84 17.33 -19.48
N VAL A 79 5.71 16.91 -18.88
CA VAL A 79 4.91 17.72 -17.94
C VAL A 79 5.41 17.61 -16.48
N TYR A 80 6.09 16.53 -16.13
CA TYR A 80 6.75 16.36 -14.84
C TYR A 80 8.24 16.42 -15.13
N GLY A 81 8.93 17.47 -14.69
CA GLY A 81 10.36 17.72 -14.93
C GLY A 81 11.29 16.63 -14.39
N VAL A 82 11.23 15.44 -15.00
CA VAL A 82 12.26 14.43 -14.99
C VAL A 82 13.38 15.03 -15.85
N PRO A 83 14.58 15.32 -15.30
CA PRO A 83 15.72 15.55 -16.15
C PRO A 83 15.83 14.32 -17.05
N ARG A 84 15.75 14.50 -18.38
CA ARG A 84 16.10 13.44 -19.32
C ARG A 84 17.54 13.06 -19.06
N VAL A 85 17.79 12.07 -18.21
CA VAL A 85 19.04 11.32 -18.25
C VAL A 85 19.01 10.63 -19.60
N ARG A 86 19.78 11.17 -20.55
CA ARG A 86 19.91 10.62 -21.88
C ARG A 86 20.34 9.15 -21.75
N THR A 87 19.42 8.22 -21.98
CA THR A 87 19.78 6.86 -22.39
C THR A 87 20.15 6.92 -23.86
N ARG A 88 21.37 7.38 -24.14
CA ARG A 88 22.04 7.14 -25.42
C ARG A 88 23.32 6.41 -25.08
N GLY A 89 23.54 5.26 -25.72
CA GLY A 89 24.72 4.43 -25.56
C GLY A 89 26.00 5.14 -25.97
N GLU A 90 26.47 6.03 -25.10
CA GLU A 90 27.86 6.45 -25.04
C GLU A 90 28.53 5.53 -24.03
N ARG A 91 29.63 4.91 -24.43
CA ARG A 91 30.58 4.32 -23.50
C ARG A 91 31.10 5.47 -22.62
N THR A 92 30.39 5.76 -21.54
CA THR A 92 30.91 6.61 -20.47
C THR A 92 32.02 5.83 -19.79
N ALA A 93 33.18 6.45 -19.67
CA ALA A 93 34.31 5.95 -18.89
C ALA A 93 33.81 5.49 -17.50
N ALA A 94 34.46 4.50 -16.87
CA ALA A 94 34.10 4.08 -15.52
C ALA A 94 34.08 5.31 -14.58
N PRO A 95 33.23 5.37 -13.53
CA PRO A 95 33.11 6.56 -12.67
C PRO A 95 34.44 7.15 -12.17
N THR A 96 35.40 6.28 -11.85
CA THR A 96 36.77 6.65 -11.46
C THR A 96 37.57 7.28 -12.62
N GLU A 97 37.35 6.84 -13.86
CA GLU A 97 37.94 7.44 -15.06
C GLU A 97 37.34 8.82 -15.35
N ALA A 98 36.02 9.00 -15.13
CA ALA A 98 35.38 10.31 -15.26
C ALA A 98 35.93 11.33 -14.25
N LEU A 99 36.13 10.90 -13.00
CA LEU A 99 36.81 11.71 -11.97
C LEU A 99 38.25 12.04 -12.42
N ALA A 100 39.03 11.04 -12.81
CA ALA A 100 40.41 11.24 -13.24
C ALA A 100 40.54 12.17 -14.46
N ALA A 101 39.62 12.07 -15.41
CA ALA A 101 39.56 12.94 -16.59
C ALA A 101 39.25 14.39 -16.20
N LEU A 102 38.31 14.60 -15.26
CA LEU A 102 38.02 15.92 -14.73
C LEU A 102 39.23 16.51 -14.00
N GLU A 103 39.89 15.72 -13.14
CA GLU A 103 41.12 16.16 -12.46
C GLU A 103 42.22 16.53 -13.46
N ALA A 104 42.48 15.69 -14.47
CA ALA A 104 43.49 15.96 -15.49
C ALA A 104 43.19 17.26 -16.27
N LYS A 105 41.92 17.50 -16.60
CA LYS A 105 41.49 18.75 -17.25
C LYS A 105 41.77 19.97 -16.37
N VAL A 106 41.49 19.88 -15.07
CA VAL A 106 41.75 20.98 -14.11
C VAL A 106 43.24 21.21 -13.92
N ARG A 107 44.05 20.13 -13.81
CA ARG A 107 45.51 20.23 -13.76
C ARG A 107 46.07 20.97 -14.98
N ALA A 108 45.52 20.71 -16.18
CA ALA A 108 45.96 21.34 -17.42
C ALA A 108 45.63 22.85 -17.49
N THR A 109 44.54 23.31 -16.86
CA THR A 109 44.19 24.74 -16.81
C THR A 109 44.89 25.49 -15.67
N GLY A 110 45.46 24.77 -14.70
CA GLY A 110 46.01 25.33 -13.48
C GLY A 110 44.91 25.75 -12.48
N GLY A 111 45.25 25.74 -11.19
CA GLY A 111 44.35 26.13 -10.10
C GLY A 111 43.49 24.96 -9.57
N LYS A 112 42.42 25.31 -8.83
CA LYS A 112 41.47 24.36 -8.24
C LYS A 112 40.13 24.43 -8.95
N TRP A 113 39.43 23.30 -9.01
CA TRP A 113 38.11 23.22 -9.61
C TRP A 113 37.09 24.00 -8.79
N THR A 114 36.15 24.62 -9.50
CA THR A 114 34.93 25.16 -8.91
C THR A 114 33.77 24.49 -9.65
N ASP A 115 32.87 23.90 -8.88
CA ASP A 115 31.73 23.16 -9.35
C ASP A 115 30.71 24.10 -10.00
N PRO A 116 30.51 24.01 -11.33
CA PRO A 116 29.56 24.88 -12.02
C PRO A 116 28.11 24.56 -11.68
N ASP A 117 27.81 23.33 -11.24
CA ASP A 117 26.45 22.87 -10.96
C ASP A 117 26.04 23.08 -9.49
N PHE A 118 27.02 23.34 -8.62
CA PHE A 118 26.80 23.62 -7.19
C PHE A 118 27.72 24.76 -6.71
N PRO A 119 27.52 25.99 -7.26
CA PRO A 119 28.43 27.10 -7.03
C PRO A 119 28.45 27.54 -5.56
N PRO A 120 29.54 28.14 -5.07
CA PRO A 120 29.67 28.59 -3.68
C PRO A 120 28.89 29.89 -3.41
N ASN A 121 27.56 29.83 -3.54
CA ASN A 121 26.65 30.94 -3.35
C ASN A 121 25.27 30.46 -2.83
N ASP A 122 24.34 31.40 -2.74
CA ASP A 122 22.99 31.23 -2.20
C ASP A 122 22.16 30.16 -2.91
N THR A 123 22.36 29.93 -4.21
CA THR A 123 21.67 28.88 -4.96
C THR A 123 21.95 27.49 -4.36
N SER A 124 23.18 27.24 -3.93
CA SER A 124 23.57 25.96 -3.29
C SER A 124 23.09 25.86 -1.84
N LEU A 125 22.86 26.99 -1.16
CA LEU A 125 22.35 27.02 0.20
C LEU A 125 20.84 26.76 0.26
N HIS A 126 20.05 27.47 -0.56
CA HIS A 126 18.58 27.44 -0.46
C HIS A 126 17.84 27.23 -1.79
N GLY A 127 18.55 27.10 -2.91
CA GLY A 127 17.94 26.94 -4.23
C GLY A 127 17.03 28.13 -4.56
N SER A 128 15.81 27.85 -5.01
CA SER A 128 14.76 28.86 -5.21
C SER A 128 13.90 29.12 -3.97
N GLY A 129 14.20 28.46 -2.84
CA GLY A 129 13.47 28.58 -1.59
C GLY A 129 13.89 29.80 -0.76
N PRO A 130 13.18 30.08 0.34
CA PRO A 130 13.58 31.14 1.26
C PRO A 130 14.93 30.80 1.92
N PRO A 131 15.69 31.82 2.37
CA PRO A 131 16.93 31.61 3.12
C PRO A 131 16.71 30.71 4.36
N LEU A 132 17.73 29.91 4.68
CA LEU A 132 17.71 29.03 5.84
C LEU A 132 17.57 29.83 7.16
N PRO A 133 16.61 29.52 8.04
CA PRO A 133 16.56 30.09 9.37
C PRO A 133 17.67 29.46 10.24
N GLY A 134 18.76 30.18 10.46
CA GLY A 134 19.93 29.58 11.09
C GLY A 134 21.21 30.39 10.84
N PRO A 135 22.37 29.90 11.29
CA PRO A 135 23.59 30.70 11.43
C PRO A 135 23.93 31.36 10.10
N GLN A 136 24.28 32.63 10.18
CA GLN A 136 24.59 33.46 9.02
C GLN A 136 25.83 32.86 8.33
N VAL A 137 25.60 32.06 7.27
CA VAL A 137 26.64 31.80 6.28
C VAL A 137 27.07 33.18 5.80
N VAL A 138 28.32 33.54 6.07
CA VAL A 138 28.82 34.88 5.75
C VAL A 138 29.78 34.86 4.57
N ALA A 139 30.37 33.69 4.32
CA ALA A 139 31.25 33.45 3.20
C ALA A 139 31.29 31.96 2.87
N TRP A 140 31.82 31.66 1.68
CA TRP A 140 32.33 30.36 1.33
C TRP A 140 33.86 30.43 1.33
N LYS A 141 34.53 29.40 1.85
CA LYS A 141 35.99 29.26 1.84
C LYS A 141 36.38 27.85 1.42
N ARG A 142 37.55 27.66 0.81
CA ARG A 142 38.03 26.31 0.48
C ARG A 142 38.54 25.60 1.72
N LEU A 143 38.20 24.32 1.90
CA LEU A 143 38.76 23.51 2.98
C LEU A 143 40.28 23.48 2.94
N SER A 144 40.86 23.40 1.74
CA SER A 144 42.32 23.46 1.54
C SER A 144 42.97 24.81 1.84
N GLU A 145 42.19 25.86 2.12
CA GLU A 145 42.67 27.15 2.65
C GLU A 145 42.46 27.26 4.16
N LEU A 146 41.41 26.61 4.68
CA LEU A 146 41.07 26.58 6.10
C LEU A 146 41.92 25.59 6.90
N VAL A 147 42.30 24.49 6.26
CA VAL A 147 42.96 23.33 6.87
C VAL A 147 44.37 23.21 6.28
N PRO A 148 45.44 23.49 7.05
CA PRO A 148 46.81 23.48 6.53
C PRO A 148 47.31 22.11 6.06
N SER A 149 46.88 21.03 6.72
CA SER A 149 47.28 19.66 6.41
C SER A 149 46.04 18.74 6.35
N PRO A 150 45.19 18.90 5.32
CA PRO A 150 43.95 18.17 5.23
C PRO A 150 44.20 16.68 4.99
N GLN A 151 43.44 15.85 5.68
CA GLN A 151 43.38 14.40 5.51
C GLN A 151 41.93 14.00 5.25
N LEU A 152 41.72 13.06 4.32
CA LEU A 152 40.36 12.55 4.13
C LEU A 152 39.94 11.69 5.33
N PHE A 153 40.81 10.77 5.76
CA PHE A 153 40.60 9.86 6.89
C PHE A 153 41.88 9.90 7.72
N LYS A 154 41.83 10.41 8.96
CA LYS A 154 43.04 10.66 9.75
C LYS A 154 43.43 9.44 10.60
N ASP A 155 42.46 8.88 11.30
CA ASP A 155 42.60 7.76 12.21
C ASP A 155 41.59 6.63 11.97
N GLY A 156 40.92 6.69 10.81
CA GLY A 156 39.95 5.70 10.38
C GLY A 156 38.66 6.39 9.96
N VAL A 157 37.55 5.66 10.08
CA VAL A 157 36.21 6.21 9.97
C VAL A 157 35.36 5.61 11.09
N GLU A 158 34.68 6.46 11.84
CA GLU A 158 33.81 6.02 12.94
C GLU A 158 32.61 6.95 13.11
N ALA A 159 31.63 6.52 13.92
CA ALA A 159 30.45 7.35 14.20
C ALA A 159 30.80 8.65 14.93
N GLY A 160 31.93 8.68 15.66
CA GLY A 160 32.45 9.83 16.40
C GLY A 160 32.79 11.02 15.49
N ASP A 161 33.23 10.75 14.26
CA ASP A 161 33.64 11.76 13.28
C ASP A 161 32.45 12.63 12.83
N VAL A 162 31.23 12.12 12.89
CA VAL A 162 30.07 12.84 12.36
C VAL A 162 29.48 13.77 13.42
N MET A 163 29.68 15.07 13.26
CA MET A 163 29.02 16.11 14.07
C MET A 163 28.12 16.99 13.21
N GLN A 164 26.82 16.95 13.48
CA GLN A 164 25.82 17.72 12.78
C GLN A 164 25.97 19.23 13.03
N GLY A 165 26.04 19.99 11.94
CA GLY A 165 25.87 21.43 11.96
C GLY A 165 24.42 21.88 11.85
N LYS A 166 24.19 23.12 11.42
CA LYS A 166 22.86 23.77 11.55
C LYS A 166 21.99 23.63 10.29
N ASN A 167 21.67 22.40 9.88
CA ASN A 167 20.86 22.13 8.67
C ASN A 167 19.54 21.36 8.91
N GLY A 168 19.39 20.64 10.03
CA GLY A 168 18.21 19.82 10.30
C GLY A 168 18.11 18.58 9.39
N ASN A 169 19.27 18.03 9.02
CA ASN A 169 19.45 16.82 8.19
C ASN A 169 19.85 15.61 9.05
N CYS A 170 19.35 15.51 10.29
CA CYS A 170 19.74 14.43 11.21
C CYS A 170 19.38 13.05 10.65
N TRP A 171 18.29 12.97 9.90
CA TRP A 171 17.87 11.78 9.17
C TRP A 171 18.92 11.28 8.14
N GLN A 172 19.88 12.11 7.71
CA GLN A 172 21.02 11.70 6.88
C GLN A 172 22.26 11.42 7.74
N LEU A 173 22.58 12.31 8.68
CA LEU A 173 23.81 12.20 9.48
C LEU A 173 23.76 11.07 10.53
N GLY A 174 22.58 10.74 11.06
CA GLY A 174 22.37 9.57 11.93
C GLY A 174 22.76 8.28 11.21
N PRO A 175 22.10 7.95 10.07
CA PRO A 175 22.48 6.81 9.25
C PRO A 175 23.92 6.83 8.75
N LEU A 176 24.45 8.01 8.36
CA LEU A 176 25.86 8.15 7.96
C LEU A 176 26.82 7.74 9.09
N SER A 177 26.52 8.12 10.33
CA SER A 177 27.32 7.74 11.50
C SER A 177 27.36 6.21 11.68
N VAL A 178 26.22 5.53 11.48
CA VAL A 178 26.14 4.06 11.57
C VAL A 178 26.87 3.39 10.40
N ILE A 179 26.82 3.97 9.20
CA ILE A 179 27.54 3.47 8.02
C ILE A 179 29.07 3.59 8.22
N ALA A 180 29.54 4.66 8.87
CA ALA A 180 30.97 4.88 9.13
C ALA A 180 31.59 3.73 9.95
N GLU A 181 30.85 3.14 10.90
CA GLU A 181 31.27 1.92 11.65
C GLU A 181 31.48 0.68 10.76
N ARG A 182 31.10 0.76 9.49
CA ARG A 182 31.25 -0.30 8.49
C ARG A 182 32.10 0.21 7.34
N GLU A 183 33.39 0.43 7.62
CA GLU A 183 34.38 0.99 6.70
C GLU A 183 34.27 0.45 5.26
N GLN A 184 34.14 -0.87 5.07
CA GLN A 184 34.02 -1.46 3.73
C GLN A 184 32.78 -0.98 2.95
N LEU A 185 31.65 -0.76 3.63
CA LEU A 185 30.44 -0.21 3.03
C LEU A 185 30.58 1.29 2.82
N PHE A 186 31.11 2.00 3.81
CA PHE A 186 31.34 3.43 3.76
C PHE A 186 32.26 3.84 2.60
N MET A 187 33.38 3.13 2.42
CA MET A 187 34.35 3.41 1.35
C MET A 187 33.75 3.21 -0.05
N LYS A 188 32.71 2.37 -0.22
CA LYS A 188 31.99 2.24 -1.50
C LYS A 188 31.26 3.53 -1.90
N MET A 189 31.06 4.49 -0.99
CA MET A 189 30.46 5.79 -1.29
C MET A 189 31.45 6.77 -1.94
N PHE A 190 32.75 6.49 -1.91
CA PHE A 190 33.81 7.36 -2.44
C PHE A 190 34.32 6.83 -3.78
N LEU A 191 34.52 7.72 -4.75
CA LEU A 191 35.17 7.39 -6.03
C LEU A 191 36.70 7.50 -5.93
N SER A 192 37.19 8.24 -4.95
CA SER A 192 38.60 8.35 -4.57
C SER A 192 38.69 8.57 -3.06
N THR A 193 39.64 7.90 -2.42
CA THR A 193 39.97 8.02 -0.99
C THR A 193 41.22 8.88 -0.76
N LYS A 194 41.68 9.61 -1.78
CA LYS A 194 42.85 10.50 -1.71
C LYS A 194 42.42 11.96 -1.63
N VAL A 195 43.14 12.75 -0.85
CA VAL A 195 43.00 14.20 -0.84
C VAL A 195 43.33 14.73 -2.23
N SER A 196 42.44 15.56 -2.79
CA SER A 196 42.58 16.06 -4.15
C SER A 196 43.53 17.27 -4.20
N ASP A 197 44.52 17.23 -5.08
CA ASP A 197 45.45 18.33 -5.35
C ASP A 197 44.79 19.48 -6.14
N VAL A 198 43.76 19.15 -6.91
CA VAL A 198 42.96 20.10 -7.70
C VAL A 198 41.61 20.45 -7.08
N GLY A 199 41.32 19.93 -5.89
CA GLY A 199 40.10 20.23 -5.14
C GLY A 199 38.84 19.63 -5.77
N VAL A 200 38.91 18.46 -6.41
CA VAL A 200 37.76 17.70 -6.94
C VAL A 200 37.58 16.43 -6.12
N TYR A 201 36.39 16.20 -5.59
CA TYR A 201 36.04 15.01 -4.83
C TYR A 201 34.83 14.33 -5.45
N GLY A 202 34.85 12.99 -5.51
CA GLY A 202 33.78 12.20 -6.12
C GLY A 202 33.14 11.24 -5.14
N PHE A 203 31.82 11.24 -5.10
CA PHE A 203 30.97 10.40 -4.27
C PHE A 203 29.95 9.66 -5.11
N ARG A 204 29.31 8.62 -4.57
CA ARG A 204 28.18 7.95 -5.20
C ARG A 204 27.03 7.71 -4.22
N PHE A 205 25.82 7.98 -4.68
CA PHE A 205 24.58 7.73 -3.96
C PHE A 205 23.64 6.91 -4.83
N PHE A 206 22.73 6.15 -4.24
CA PHE A 206 21.75 5.32 -4.93
C PHE A 206 20.42 6.07 -5.07
N ARG A 207 19.84 6.08 -6.28
CA ARG A 207 18.50 6.61 -6.52
C ARG A 207 17.90 5.95 -7.74
N ASP A 208 16.60 5.64 -7.66
CA ASP A 208 15.83 5.05 -8.74
C ASP A 208 16.51 3.83 -9.37
N GLY A 209 17.07 2.96 -8.51
CA GLY A 209 17.63 1.68 -8.96
C GLY A 209 19.08 1.70 -9.43
N LYS A 210 19.72 2.86 -9.43
CA LYS A 210 21.08 3.05 -9.95
C LYS A 210 21.93 3.89 -9.01
N TRP A 211 23.23 3.67 -9.12
CA TRP A 211 24.21 4.55 -8.51
C TRP A 211 24.37 5.82 -9.36
N VAL A 212 24.45 6.95 -8.68
CA VAL A 212 24.58 8.30 -9.22
C VAL A 212 25.84 8.90 -8.65
N ASP A 213 26.79 9.18 -9.53
CA ASP A 213 28.05 9.81 -9.18
C ASP A 213 27.86 11.32 -9.00
N VAL A 214 28.47 11.87 -7.94
CA VAL A 214 28.37 13.27 -7.55
C VAL A 214 29.78 13.82 -7.32
N PHE A 215 30.21 14.72 -8.20
CA PHE A 215 31.46 15.46 -8.03
C PHE A 215 31.19 16.78 -7.31
N VAL A 216 32.02 17.12 -6.32
CA VAL A 216 31.99 18.40 -5.60
C VAL A 216 33.39 18.98 -5.47
N ASP A 217 33.48 20.31 -5.43
CA ASP A 217 34.71 20.98 -5.02
C ASP A 217 34.80 21.13 -3.48
N ASP A 218 35.89 21.70 -2.98
CA ASP A 218 36.14 21.88 -1.55
C ASP A 218 35.70 23.23 -0.96
N TRP A 219 34.89 24.03 -1.66
CA TRP A 219 34.26 25.20 -1.08
C TRP A 219 33.22 24.80 -0.02
N VAL A 220 33.30 25.39 1.17
CA VAL A 220 32.39 25.13 2.29
C VAL A 220 31.83 26.42 2.90
N PRO A 221 30.55 26.42 3.35
CA PRO A 221 29.95 27.55 4.05
C PRO A 221 30.54 27.77 5.45
N VAL A 222 30.92 29.01 5.76
CA VAL A 222 31.53 29.39 7.04
C VAL A 222 30.82 30.56 7.74
N THR A 223 30.96 30.62 9.07
CA THR A 223 30.51 31.75 9.90
C THR A 223 31.54 32.87 9.95
N HIS A 224 31.21 33.98 10.62
CA HIS A 224 32.22 34.93 11.08
C HIS A 224 33.22 34.17 11.97
N GLY A 225 34.52 34.26 11.64
CA GLY A 225 35.59 33.52 12.33
C GLY A 225 35.91 32.14 11.73
N ASP A 226 35.54 31.90 10.46
CA ASP A 226 36.00 30.76 9.66
C ASP A 226 35.63 29.37 10.21
N LYS A 227 34.57 29.28 11.01
CA LYS A 227 34.04 28.01 11.48
C LYS A 227 33.05 27.43 10.48
N LEU A 228 33.11 26.12 10.27
CA LEU A 228 32.17 25.39 9.43
C LEU A 228 30.73 25.53 9.97
N VAL A 229 29.79 25.81 9.08
CA VAL A 229 28.37 26.01 9.46
C VAL A 229 27.61 24.69 9.59
N PHE A 230 27.93 23.76 8.69
CA PHE A 230 27.27 22.48 8.57
C PHE A 230 28.12 21.35 9.18
N ALA A 231 27.93 20.11 8.73
CA ALA A 231 28.58 18.95 9.33
C ALA A 231 30.11 19.02 9.25
N HIS A 232 30.75 18.54 10.31
CA HIS A 232 32.19 18.52 10.48
C HIS A 232 32.57 17.40 11.45
N GLY A 233 33.87 17.11 11.57
CA GLY A 233 34.40 16.23 12.61
C GLY A 233 35.03 16.98 13.78
N PRO A 234 35.35 16.26 14.87
CA PRO A 234 36.06 16.81 16.01
C PRO A 234 37.47 17.28 15.65
N ASP A 235 38.13 16.57 14.73
CA ASP A 235 39.44 16.94 14.21
C ASP A 235 39.29 17.83 12.96
N PRO A 236 39.76 19.09 13.00
CA PRO A 236 39.67 19.98 11.84
C PRO A 236 40.55 19.58 10.66
N GLU A 237 41.53 18.68 10.85
CA GLU A 237 42.33 18.13 9.75
C GLU A 237 41.58 17.05 8.96
N GLU A 238 40.54 16.45 9.54
CA GLU A 238 39.74 15.43 8.86
C GLU A 238 38.56 16.06 8.11
N ILE A 239 38.57 15.92 6.78
CA ILE A 239 37.70 16.73 5.91
C ILE A 239 36.62 15.93 5.18
N TRP A 240 36.47 14.62 5.41
CA TRP A 240 35.47 13.82 4.68
C TRP A 240 34.03 14.22 5.00
N VAL A 241 33.73 14.56 6.26
CA VAL A 241 32.37 14.89 6.74
C VAL A 241 31.77 16.11 6.02
N PRO A 242 32.44 17.29 5.96
CA PRO A 242 31.90 18.44 5.24
C PRO A 242 31.78 18.17 3.73
N LEU A 243 32.69 17.37 3.14
CA LEU A 243 32.65 17.04 1.72
C LEU A 243 31.47 16.13 1.36
N ILE A 244 31.24 15.06 2.13
CA ILE A 244 30.14 14.14 1.85
C ILE A 244 28.78 14.78 2.11
N GLU A 245 28.66 15.65 3.14
CA GLU A 245 27.45 16.41 3.36
C GLU A 245 27.17 17.38 2.20
N LYS A 246 28.20 18.06 1.68
CA LYS A 246 28.06 18.87 0.47
C LYS A 246 27.62 18.04 -0.74
N ALA A 247 28.18 16.86 -0.93
CA ALA A 247 27.77 15.96 -2.00
C ALA A 247 26.30 15.52 -1.84
N MET A 248 25.85 15.23 -0.62
CA MET A 248 24.44 14.99 -0.32
C MET A 248 23.58 16.21 -0.62
N ALA A 249 24.02 17.42 -0.26
CA ALA A 249 23.32 18.66 -0.56
C ALA A 249 23.17 18.87 -2.07
N LYS A 250 24.22 18.64 -2.86
CA LYS A 250 24.17 18.67 -4.33
C LYS A 250 23.22 17.60 -4.89
N PHE A 251 23.29 16.37 -4.38
CA PHE A 251 22.41 15.27 -4.77
C PHE A 251 20.92 15.56 -4.51
N TYR A 252 20.65 16.44 -3.53
CA TYR A 252 19.33 16.94 -3.18
C TYR A 252 19.06 18.37 -3.68
N SER A 253 19.93 18.93 -4.53
CA SER A 253 19.91 20.26 -5.14
C SER A 253 20.29 21.46 -4.27
N SER A 254 20.26 21.38 -2.93
CA SER A 254 20.74 22.44 -2.02
C SER A 254 20.84 21.93 -0.59
N TYR A 255 21.56 22.66 0.27
CA TYR A 255 21.59 22.38 1.72
C TYR A 255 20.19 22.45 2.33
N ALA A 256 19.38 23.45 2.00
CA ALA A 256 18.00 23.56 2.49
C ALA A 256 17.12 22.40 2.04
N SER A 257 17.39 21.84 0.86
CA SER A 257 16.74 20.63 0.37
C SER A 257 17.23 19.36 1.07
N CYS A 258 18.04 19.44 2.13
CA CYS A 258 18.34 18.31 3.01
C CYS A 258 17.53 18.35 4.32
N LYS A 259 16.79 19.42 4.58
CA LYS A 259 15.98 19.56 5.80
C LYS A 259 14.85 18.51 5.80
N SER A 260 14.73 17.76 6.90
CA SER A 260 13.67 16.77 7.20
C SER A 260 13.56 15.60 6.21
N GLY A 261 13.52 14.37 6.70
CA GLY A 261 13.40 13.14 5.92
C GLY A 261 13.33 11.93 6.84
N THR A 262 13.48 10.73 6.28
CA THR A 262 13.41 9.46 7.02
C THR A 262 14.75 8.73 6.95
N GLU A 263 15.16 8.06 8.05
CA GLU A 263 16.41 7.29 8.04
C GLU A 263 16.41 6.19 6.97
N SER A 264 15.25 5.58 6.68
CA SER A 264 15.05 4.68 5.54
C SER A 264 15.58 5.27 4.23
N ALA A 265 15.21 6.51 3.92
CA ALA A 265 15.58 7.14 2.67
C ALA A 265 17.10 7.37 2.59
N ALA A 266 17.70 7.74 3.72
CA ALA A 266 19.14 7.95 3.82
C ALA A 266 19.92 6.63 3.71
N PHE A 267 19.48 5.57 4.40
CA PHE A 267 20.08 4.24 4.27
C PHE A 267 20.01 3.74 2.84
N LEU A 268 18.85 3.83 2.18
CA LEU A 268 18.68 3.45 0.77
C LEU A 268 19.64 4.25 -0.12
N ASP A 269 19.68 5.57 0.04
CA ASP A 269 20.50 6.45 -0.80
C ASP A 269 22.01 6.23 -0.61
N MET A 270 22.47 5.82 0.57
CA MET A 270 23.90 5.64 0.83
C MET A 270 24.40 4.20 0.57
N THR A 271 23.51 3.20 0.65
CA THR A 271 23.90 1.78 0.56
C THR A 271 23.38 1.07 -0.68
N GLY A 272 22.32 1.58 -1.32
CA GLY A 272 21.60 0.88 -2.38
C GLY A 272 20.99 -0.46 -1.95
N SER A 273 20.84 -0.66 -0.64
CA SER A 273 20.18 -1.78 0.02
C SER A 273 18.77 -1.38 0.49
N PHE A 274 17.99 -2.29 1.09
CA PHE A 274 16.59 -1.98 1.42
C PHE A 274 16.36 -1.78 2.92
N PRO A 275 15.76 -0.65 3.33
CA PRO A 275 15.39 -0.38 4.71
C PRO A 275 14.02 -0.98 5.07
N VAL A 276 13.87 -1.43 6.30
CA VAL A 276 12.63 -1.92 6.89
C VAL A 276 12.32 -1.08 8.13
N GLU A 277 11.09 -0.59 8.22
CA GLU A 277 10.62 0.17 9.38
C GLU A 277 9.80 -0.74 10.29
N ALA A 278 10.05 -0.67 11.59
CA ALA A 278 9.27 -1.38 12.61
C ALA A 278 8.86 -0.43 13.73
N ASP A 279 7.59 -0.48 14.13
CA ASP A 279 7.08 0.23 15.30
C ASP A 279 7.42 -0.58 16.55
N VAL A 280 8.21 0.04 17.44
CA VAL A 280 8.78 -0.59 18.63
C VAL A 280 7.70 -1.19 19.55
N LYS A 281 6.49 -0.60 19.58
CA LYS A 281 5.41 -1.02 20.50
C LYS A 281 4.38 -1.92 19.83
N LYS A 282 4.14 -1.73 18.53
CA LYS A 282 3.17 -2.52 17.77
C LYS A 282 3.75 -3.85 17.34
N ASP A 283 5.01 -3.87 16.92
CA ASP A 283 5.61 -5.02 16.24
C ASP A 283 6.39 -5.94 17.19
N PHE A 284 6.68 -5.48 18.42
CA PHE A 284 7.42 -6.26 19.42
C PHE A 284 6.62 -6.40 20.74
N PRO A 285 6.42 -7.63 21.25
CA PRO A 285 5.68 -7.86 22.50
C PRO A 285 6.39 -7.36 23.76
N SER A 286 7.72 -7.26 23.74
CA SER A 286 8.53 -6.94 24.93
C SER A 286 9.84 -6.19 24.61
N PRO A 287 10.43 -5.46 25.58
CA PRO A 287 11.75 -4.83 25.44
C PRO A 287 12.84 -5.82 25.03
N LYS A 288 12.78 -7.05 25.56
CA LYS A 288 13.73 -8.11 25.24
C LYS A 288 13.69 -8.49 23.75
N GLU A 289 12.51 -8.55 23.15
CA GLU A 289 12.37 -8.88 21.73
C GLU A 289 12.87 -7.75 20.83
N VAL A 290 12.64 -6.49 21.21
CA VAL A 290 13.26 -5.33 20.55
C VAL A 290 14.79 -5.45 20.57
N TRP A 291 15.35 -5.68 21.76
CA TRP A 291 16.79 -5.85 21.94
C TRP A 291 17.35 -7.03 21.13
N THR A 292 16.64 -8.16 21.12
CA THR A 292 17.04 -9.37 20.39
C THR A 292 16.98 -9.13 18.88
N HIS A 293 15.98 -8.41 18.39
CA HIS A 293 15.87 -8.05 16.98
C HIS A 293 17.02 -7.14 16.52
N ILE A 294 17.34 -6.11 17.32
CA ILE A 294 18.50 -5.24 17.07
C ILE A 294 19.79 -6.07 17.07
N GLN A 295 19.95 -6.96 18.06
CA GLN A 295 21.11 -7.84 18.14
C GLN A 295 21.28 -8.68 16.88
N GLN A 296 20.21 -9.31 16.40
CA GLN A 296 20.22 -10.15 15.21
C GLN A 296 20.57 -9.35 13.95
N ALA A 297 19.98 -8.17 13.78
CA ALA A 297 20.29 -7.27 12.67
C ALA A 297 21.79 -6.90 12.66
N LEU A 298 22.33 -6.44 13.79
CA LEU A 298 23.74 -6.08 13.90
C LEU A 298 24.67 -7.28 13.65
N GLN A 299 24.32 -8.48 14.14
CA GLN A 299 25.08 -9.72 13.90
C GLN A 299 25.07 -10.15 12.43
N GLN A 300 23.99 -9.88 11.70
CA GLN A 300 23.88 -10.12 10.26
C GLN A 300 24.67 -9.09 9.44
N GLY A 301 25.20 -8.05 10.10
CA GLY A 301 25.87 -6.94 9.43
C GLY A 301 24.89 -5.95 8.81
N ASP A 302 23.66 -5.87 9.33
CA ASP A 302 22.72 -4.81 8.98
C ASP A 302 23.04 -3.52 9.74
N LEU A 303 22.46 -2.42 9.29
CA LEU A 303 22.60 -1.10 9.93
C LEU A 303 21.28 -0.74 10.61
N VAL A 304 21.35 -0.14 11.80
CA VAL A 304 20.17 0.14 12.59
C VAL A 304 20.14 1.61 13.01
N GLY A 305 19.06 2.30 12.66
CA GLY A 305 18.68 3.62 13.15
C GLY A 305 17.43 3.55 14.02
N CYS A 306 17.15 4.62 14.74
CA CYS A 306 15.94 4.76 15.53
C CYS A 306 15.51 6.23 15.69
N SER A 307 14.22 6.41 15.98
CA SER A 307 13.69 7.72 16.35
C SER A 307 12.55 7.60 17.36
N GLY A 308 12.34 8.69 18.11
CA GLY A 308 11.18 8.85 18.99
C GLY A 308 10.30 10.00 18.50
N LYS A 309 8.96 9.82 18.56
CA LYS A 309 7.99 10.87 18.17
C LYS A 309 7.97 12.08 19.12
N GLY A 310 8.64 11.99 20.27
CA GLY A 310 8.75 13.06 21.25
C GLY A 310 7.41 13.38 21.90
N LYS A 311 7.11 12.79 23.05
CA LYS A 311 5.81 12.94 23.71
C LYS A 311 5.84 13.81 24.96
N THR A 312 7.01 14.09 25.57
CA THR A 312 7.04 14.68 26.91
C THR A 312 8.22 15.61 27.22
N ILE A 313 8.02 16.54 28.15
CA ILE A 313 9.11 17.34 28.79
C ILE A 313 10.12 16.42 29.50
N GLU A 314 9.72 15.22 29.91
CA GLU A 314 10.60 14.24 30.57
C GLU A 314 11.71 13.74 29.66
N GLU A 315 11.47 13.58 28.35
CA GLU A 315 12.49 13.19 27.36
C GLU A 315 13.61 14.22 27.29
N VAL A 316 13.24 15.50 27.15
CA VAL A 316 14.19 16.62 27.12
C VAL A 316 14.97 16.73 28.42
N ARG A 317 14.33 16.43 29.57
CA ARG A 317 14.99 16.40 30.88
C ARG A 317 15.93 15.20 31.08
N ARG A 318 15.93 14.23 30.16
CA ARG A 318 16.84 13.08 30.18
C ARG A 318 17.91 13.19 29.09
N GLY A 319 18.06 14.38 28.49
CA GLY A 319 19.01 14.66 27.42
C GLY A 319 18.63 14.12 26.04
N LEU A 320 17.43 13.54 25.89
CA LEU A 320 16.94 13.04 24.59
C LEU A 320 16.23 14.14 23.79
N LEU A 321 16.58 14.23 22.51
CA LEU A 321 15.96 15.08 21.51
C LEU A 321 14.74 14.43 20.86
N MET A 322 13.69 15.24 20.68
CA MET A 322 12.44 14.88 20.04
C MET A 322 12.54 14.99 18.51
N MET A 323 11.81 14.14 17.77
CA MET A 323 11.77 14.17 16.29
C MET A 323 13.18 14.18 15.66
N HIS A 324 14.08 13.38 16.25
CA HIS A 324 15.49 13.33 15.92
C HIS A 324 15.92 11.90 15.64
N ALA A 325 16.85 11.76 14.71
CA ALA A 325 17.40 10.49 14.25
C ALA A 325 18.63 10.12 15.10
N TYR A 326 18.67 8.87 15.58
CA TYR A 326 19.79 8.31 16.33
C TYR A 326 20.26 7.02 15.66
N GLY A 327 21.58 6.85 15.57
CA GLY A 327 22.17 5.58 15.18
C GLY A 327 22.18 4.58 16.33
N ILE A 328 22.02 3.30 16.05
CA ILE A 328 22.27 2.21 17.01
C ILE A 328 23.55 1.49 16.58
N LEU A 329 24.57 1.55 17.43
CA LEU A 329 25.92 1.07 17.10
C LEU A 329 26.17 -0.35 17.61
N ALA A 330 25.62 -0.69 18.77
CA ALA A 330 25.86 -1.97 19.42
C ALA A 330 24.79 -2.30 20.45
N VAL A 331 24.76 -3.57 20.86
CA VAL A 331 23.99 -4.03 22.02
C VAL A 331 24.86 -4.92 22.89
N GLY A 332 24.58 -4.97 24.19
CA GLY A 332 25.30 -5.89 25.07
C GLY A 332 24.59 -6.19 26.37
N ASP A 333 24.88 -7.37 26.93
CA ASP A 333 24.31 -7.84 28.18
C ASP A 333 25.36 -7.76 29.30
N THR A 334 24.98 -7.13 30.41
CA THR A 334 25.80 -7.02 31.62
C THR A 334 25.63 -8.22 32.57
N GLY A 335 24.68 -9.10 32.29
CA GLY A 335 24.15 -10.14 33.19
C GLY A 335 22.98 -9.64 34.04
N SER A 336 22.96 -8.34 34.35
CA SER A 336 21.88 -7.68 35.11
C SER A 336 20.95 -6.81 34.27
N ALA A 337 21.39 -6.40 33.08
CA ALA A 337 20.70 -5.45 32.21
C ALA A 337 21.12 -5.65 30.75
N ARG A 338 20.15 -5.51 29.84
CA ARG A 338 20.34 -5.50 28.38
C ARG A 338 20.46 -4.06 27.92
N LEU A 339 21.62 -3.71 27.38
CA LEU A 339 21.97 -2.35 27.00
C LEU A 339 21.98 -2.18 25.48
N ILE A 340 21.62 -0.98 25.05
CA ILE A 340 21.68 -0.52 23.66
C ILE A 340 22.63 0.68 23.61
N LYS A 341 23.62 0.67 22.72
CA LYS A 341 24.54 1.77 22.44
C LYS A 341 23.96 2.64 21.32
N LEU A 342 23.69 3.90 21.62
CA LEU A 342 23.13 4.86 20.66
C LEU A 342 24.14 5.95 20.31
N ARG A 343 23.90 6.58 19.15
CA ARG A 343 24.64 7.73 18.63
C ARG A 343 23.68 8.86 18.32
N ASN A 344 23.84 9.99 19.02
CA ASN A 344 23.28 11.27 18.61
C ASN A 344 24.21 11.93 17.58
N PRO A 345 23.79 12.12 16.32
CA PRO A 345 24.64 12.72 15.28
C PRO A 345 25.00 14.18 15.53
N TRP A 346 24.52 14.83 16.61
CA TRP A 346 25.01 16.15 17.02
C TRP A 346 26.42 16.15 17.59
N GLY A 347 26.97 14.96 17.91
CA GLY A 347 28.27 14.86 18.59
C GLY A 347 28.24 15.33 20.03
N LYS A 348 27.04 15.41 20.63
CA LYS A 348 26.76 15.85 22.00
C LYS A 348 25.29 15.64 22.35
N GLY A 349 24.94 15.79 23.62
CA GLY A 349 23.57 15.67 24.12
C GLY A 349 23.20 14.21 24.26
N GLU A 350 23.34 13.71 25.49
CA GLU A 350 23.33 12.29 25.81
C GLU A 350 22.30 11.93 26.87
N TRP A 351 22.08 10.64 27.04
CA TRP A 351 21.20 10.09 28.06
C TRP A 351 21.68 10.42 29.48
N GLU A 352 20.80 11.04 30.28
CA GLU A 352 21.05 11.40 31.69
C GLU A 352 20.39 10.43 32.68
N GLY A 353 19.99 9.24 32.24
CA GLY A 353 19.37 8.22 33.08
C GLY A 353 20.36 7.15 33.55
N LYS A 354 19.82 5.99 33.93
CA LYS A 354 20.64 4.86 34.38
C LYS A 354 21.51 4.38 33.21
N TRP A 355 22.78 4.08 33.49
CA TRP A 355 23.81 3.73 32.50
C TRP A 355 24.26 4.88 31.59
N ALA A 356 23.91 6.13 31.93
CA ALA A 356 24.65 7.29 31.42
C ALA A 356 26.15 7.15 31.66
N ASP A 357 26.97 7.90 30.94
CA ASP A 357 28.42 7.69 30.90
C ASP A 357 29.09 7.82 32.27
N ALA A 358 28.65 8.78 33.08
CA ALA A 358 29.13 9.00 34.44
C ALA A 358 28.42 8.13 35.52
N ASP A 359 27.50 7.23 35.15
CA ASP A 359 26.72 6.43 36.10
C ASP A 359 27.61 5.47 36.90
N ALA A 360 27.31 5.33 38.20
CA ALA A 360 28.04 4.46 39.12
C ALA A 360 27.81 2.95 38.88
N ALA A 361 26.77 2.57 38.13
CA ALA A 361 26.50 1.21 37.70
C ALA A 361 27.61 0.65 36.79
N TRP A 362 28.36 1.54 36.12
CA TRP A 362 29.53 1.19 35.34
C TRP A 362 30.73 0.81 36.22
N THR A 363 30.82 -0.47 36.57
CA THR A 363 32.04 -1.02 37.19
C THR A 363 33.24 -0.92 36.24
N PRO A 364 34.49 -0.89 36.75
CA PRO A 364 35.68 -0.83 35.89
C PRO A 364 35.73 -1.94 34.82
N ALA A 365 35.27 -3.14 35.16
CA ALA A 365 35.20 -4.26 34.22
C ALA A 365 34.16 -4.03 33.12
N LEU A 366 32.99 -3.49 33.47
CA LEU A 366 31.94 -3.18 32.49
C LEU A 366 32.34 -1.99 31.61
N ARG A 367 32.95 -0.93 32.15
CA ARG A 367 33.46 0.20 31.35
C ARG A 367 34.42 -0.29 30.27
N LYS A 368 35.35 -1.16 30.63
CA LYS A 368 36.29 -1.76 29.66
C LYS A 368 35.58 -2.67 28.66
N LYS A 369 34.63 -3.52 29.10
CA LYS A 369 33.89 -4.45 28.23
C LYS A 369 33.06 -3.72 27.18
N PHE A 370 32.42 -2.62 27.57
CA PHE A 370 31.53 -1.85 26.71
C PHE A 370 32.22 -0.67 26.03
N ASN A 371 33.50 -0.41 26.32
CA ASN A 371 34.23 0.76 25.83
C ASN A 371 33.48 2.07 26.12
N VAL A 372 33.09 2.28 27.38
CA VAL A 372 32.41 3.49 27.83
C VAL A 372 33.43 4.60 28.07
N VAL A 373 33.24 5.71 27.38
CA VAL A 373 34.00 6.95 27.55
C VAL A 373 33.11 7.90 28.37
N ASP A 374 33.70 8.67 29.29
CA ASP A 374 32.98 9.71 30.05
C ASP A 374 33.24 11.06 29.38
N ALA A 375 32.51 11.32 28.30
CA ALA A 375 32.63 12.52 27.48
C ALA A 375 31.29 12.83 26.80
N ASP A 376 30.95 14.12 26.65
CA ASP A 376 29.79 14.55 25.86
C ASP A 376 30.14 14.49 24.36
N ASP A 377 30.29 13.27 23.86
CA ASP A 377 30.65 12.96 22.48
C ASP A 377 29.42 12.56 21.65
N GLY A 378 28.25 12.39 22.27
CA GLY A 378 26.95 12.00 21.74
C GLY A 378 26.77 10.48 21.62
N ILE A 379 27.63 9.66 22.20
CA ILE A 379 27.51 8.19 22.25
C ILE A 379 27.13 7.80 23.67
N PHE A 380 26.06 7.05 23.85
CA PHE A 380 25.61 6.67 25.20
C PHE A 380 24.94 5.31 25.21
N TYR A 381 24.75 4.77 26.41
CA TYR A 381 24.06 3.52 26.66
C TYR A 381 22.76 3.73 27.44
N MET A 382 21.76 2.90 27.16
CA MET A 382 20.56 2.79 28.00
C MET A 382 20.04 1.35 28.04
N GLU A 383 19.19 1.06 29.03
CA GLU A 383 18.53 -0.25 29.09
C GLU A 383 17.43 -0.37 28.02
N ASP A 384 17.17 -1.59 27.54
CA ASP A 384 16.10 -1.86 26.57
C ASP A 384 14.71 -1.43 27.07
N VAL A 385 14.46 -1.52 28.39
CA VAL A 385 13.23 -1.04 29.03
C VAL A 385 13.05 0.48 28.91
N ASP A 386 14.13 1.24 28.96
CA ASP A 386 14.10 2.69 28.73
C ASP A 386 13.98 2.99 27.23
N PHE A 387 14.68 2.23 26.39
CA PHE A 387 14.59 2.38 24.94
C PHE A 387 13.15 2.30 24.44
N VAL A 388 12.38 1.27 24.83
CA VAL A 388 10.97 1.14 24.39
C VAL A 388 10.05 2.21 24.98
N LYS A 389 10.47 2.89 26.04
CA LYS A 389 9.71 3.99 26.63
C LYS A 389 9.80 5.23 25.73
N TYR A 390 11.00 5.54 25.23
CA TYR A 390 11.32 6.81 24.57
C TYR A 390 11.40 6.74 23.04
N PHE A 391 11.76 5.58 22.48
CA PHE A 391 11.81 5.34 21.04
C PHE A 391 10.59 4.54 20.59
N ASP A 392 10.09 4.85 19.40
CA ASP A 392 8.89 4.19 18.86
C ASP A 392 9.06 3.66 17.44
N THR A 393 10.17 3.99 16.77
CA THR A 393 10.44 3.53 15.41
C THR A 393 11.88 3.03 15.31
N LEU A 394 12.06 1.83 14.77
CA LEU A 394 13.33 1.27 14.34
C LEU A 394 13.42 1.31 12.81
N PHE A 395 14.61 1.62 12.30
CA PHE A 395 14.95 1.59 10.89
C PHE A 395 16.08 0.60 10.68
N VAL A 396 15.78 -0.57 10.12
CA VAL A 396 16.78 -1.62 9.87
C VAL A 396 17.10 -1.64 8.38
N CYS A 397 18.31 -1.23 8.00
CA CYS A 397 18.79 -1.39 6.63
C CYS A 397 19.41 -2.77 6.46
N ARG A 398 18.69 -3.66 5.78
CA ARG A 398 19.16 -5.01 5.42
C ARG A 398 20.26 -4.89 4.38
N ILE A 399 21.51 -5.14 4.75
CA ILE A 399 22.63 -5.01 3.81
C ILE A 399 22.58 -6.17 2.83
N VAL A 400 22.34 -5.87 1.55
CA VAL A 400 22.23 -6.88 0.50
C VAL A 400 23.64 -7.25 0.00
N PRO A 401 24.08 -8.51 0.16
CA PRO A 401 25.32 -8.97 -0.43
C PRO A 401 25.33 -8.85 -1.95
N ASP A 402 26.50 -8.59 -2.52
CA ASP A 402 26.67 -8.49 -3.99
C ASP A 402 26.35 -9.80 -4.72
N THR A 403 26.25 -10.93 -4.00
CA THR A 403 25.87 -12.26 -4.52
C THR A 403 24.37 -12.47 -4.68
N TRP A 404 23.53 -11.63 -4.07
CA TRP A 404 22.08 -11.78 -4.15
C TRP A 404 21.56 -11.41 -5.55
N SER A 405 20.52 -12.12 -5.98
CA SER A 405 19.74 -11.76 -7.14
C SER A 405 19.05 -10.42 -6.92
N ARG A 406 19.18 -9.51 -7.87
CA ARG A 406 18.52 -8.19 -7.87
C ARG A 406 17.83 -7.96 -9.21
N GLU A 407 16.52 -8.18 -9.22
CA GLU A 407 15.68 -7.95 -10.38
C GLU A 407 14.94 -6.63 -10.25
N MET A 408 14.96 -5.80 -11.29
CA MET A 408 14.41 -4.45 -11.21
C MET A 408 13.52 -4.14 -12.41
N ALA A 409 12.41 -3.44 -12.14
CA ALA A 409 11.53 -2.97 -13.18
C ALA A 409 10.95 -1.59 -12.86
N THR A 410 10.99 -0.69 -13.84
CA THR A 410 10.46 0.68 -13.76
C THR A 410 9.26 0.83 -14.68
N ASP A 411 8.24 1.56 -14.23
CA ASP A 411 7.02 1.83 -14.98
C ASP A 411 6.27 3.06 -14.42
N ALA A 412 5.03 3.29 -14.87
CA ALA A 412 4.19 4.35 -14.33
C ALA A 412 2.70 3.98 -14.25
N TRP A 413 2.04 4.50 -13.21
CA TRP A 413 0.59 4.68 -13.20
C TRP A 413 0.28 5.96 -14.00
N SER A 414 -0.49 5.82 -15.07
CA SER A 414 -0.87 6.93 -15.94
C SER A 414 -2.30 6.78 -16.44
N ARG A 415 -2.96 7.91 -16.70
CA ARG A 415 -4.27 7.95 -17.36
C ARG A 415 -4.15 7.60 -18.83
N ALA A 416 -3.09 8.10 -19.49
CA ALA A 416 -2.84 7.84 -20.91
C ALA A 416 -2.65 6.34 -21.20
N GLY A 417 -1.92 5.63 -20.35
CA GLY A 417 -1.76 4.18 -20.43
C GLY A 417 -2.92 3.37 -19.83
N ASN A 418 -3.94 4.04 -19.27
CA ASN A 418 -5.01 3.41 -18.49
C ASN A 418 -4.46 2.51 -17.36
N THR A 419 -3.32 2.87 -16.76
CA THR A 419 -2.63 2.07 -15.73
C THR A 419 -2.85 2.57 -14.30
N ALA A 420 -3.50 3.72 -14.11
CA ALA A 420 -3.80 4.29 -12.78
C ALA A 420 -5.06 3.66 -12.14
N GLY A 421 -5.02 2.36 -11.86
CA GLY A 421 -6.18 1.55 -11.44
C GLY A 421 -6.59 1.67 -9.97
N GLY A 422 -5.70 2.14 -9.09
CA GLY A 422 -5.93 2.19 -7.64
C GLY A 422 -5.85 0.82 -6.95
N CYS A 423 -6.07 0.77 -5.64
CA CYS A 423 -5.91 -0.45 -4.84
C CYS A 423 -7.03 -1.47 -5.07
N THR A 424 -6.90 -2.68 -4.50
CA THR A 424 -7.85 -3.80 -4.71
C THR A 424 -9.30 -3.51 -4.29
N SER A 425 -9.55 -2.42 -3.57
CA SER A 425 -10.89 -1.93 -3.22
C SER A 425 -11.65 -1.32 -4.41
N TYR A 426 -10.97 -1.02 -5.53
CA TYR A 426 -11.56 -0.43 -6.74
C TYR A 426 -11.55 -1.41 -7.90
N PRO A 427 -12.62 -1.57 -8.68
CA PRO A 427 -12.69 -2.59 -9.75
C PRO A 427 -11.58 -2.45 -10.81
N PHE A 428 -11.06 -1.23 -10.99
CA PHE A 428 -10.01 -0.87 -11.94
C PHE A 428 -8.59 -1.28 -11.52
N TRP A 429 -8.40 -1.83 -10.31
CA TRP A 429 -7.10 -2.26 -9.80
C TRP A 429 -6.36 -3.19 -10.76
N ARG A 430 -7.12 -3.95 -11.55
CA ARG A 430 -6.65 -4.90 -12.57
C ARG A 430 -5.86 -4.25 -13.69
N PHE A 431 -6.01 -2.95 -13.89
CA PHE A 431 -5.26 -2.21 -14.90
C PHE A 431 -3.93 -1.66 -14.39
N ASN A 432 -3.64 -1.74 -13.09
CA ASN A 432 -2.30 -1.42 -12.64
C ASN A 432 -1.29 -2.31 -13.37
N PRO A 433 -0.08 -1.81 -13.63
CA PRO A 433 0.95 -2.65 -14.22
C PRO A 433 1.22 -3.85 -13.31
N GLN A 434 1.58 -4.99 -13.91
CA GLN A 434 1.82 -6.24 -13.19
C GLN A 434 3.12 -6.86 -13.70
N TRP A 435 3.80 -7.55 -12.80
CA TRP A 435 5.00 -8.32 -13.08
C TRP A 435 4.81 -9.76 -12.68
N THR A 436 5.49 -10.64 -13.39
CA THR A 436 5.61 -12.04 -13.07
C THR A 436 6.95 -12.25 -12.39
N LEU A 437 6.93 -12.80 -11.18
CA LEU A 437 8.09 -13.29 -10.46
C LEU A 437 8.14 -14.81 -10.55
N GLU A 438 9.22 -15.34 -11.09
CA GLU A 438 9.51 -16.78 -11.11
C GLU A 438 10.42 -17.13 -9.95
N VAL A 439 9.94 -18.01 -9.07
CA VAL A 439 10.66 -18.52 -7.90
C VAL A 439 11.14 -19.94 -8.18
N PRO A 440 12.44 -20.23 -8.00
CA PRO A 440 13.02 -21.51 -8.40
C PRO A 440 12.58 -22.68 -7.49
N ALA A 441 12.88 -23.90 -7.94
CA ALA A 441 12.62 -25.12 -7.17
C ALA A 441 13.23 -25.05 -5.77
N GLY A 442 12.45 -25.44 -4.76
CA GLY A 442 12.81 -25.32 -3.33
C GLY A 442 12.51 -23.95 -2.70
N GLY A 443 11.92 -23.02 -3.45
CA GLY A 443 11.50 -21.71 -2.95
C GLY A 443 12.64 -20.72 -2.73
N ALA A 444 12.29 -19.48 -2.42
CA ALA A 444 13.24 -18.41 -2.13
C ALA A 444 12.66 -17.39 -1.16
N ASP A 445 13.52 -16.82 -0.32
CA ASP A 445 13.21 -15.61 0.44
C ASP A 445 13.36 -14.41 -0.49
N VAL A 446 12.28 -13.63 -0.63
CA VAL A 446 12.23 -12.50 -1.57
C VAL A 446 11.77 -11.25 -0.83
N SER A 447 12.58 -10.19 -0.91
CA SER A 447 12.21 -8.87 -0.40
C SER A 447 11.96 -7.93 -1.56
N PHE A 448 10.91 -7.12 -1.47
CA PHE A 448 10.56 -6.14 -2.49
C PHE A 448 10.74 -4.73 -1.96
N LEU A 449 11.36 -3.88 -2.78
CA LEU A 449 11.40 -2.44 -2.59
C LEU A 449 10.60 -1.78 -3.71
N LEU A 450 9.53 -1.07 -3.36
CA LEU A 450 8.77 -0.22 -4.28
C LEU A 450 9.12 1.22 -4.00
N THR A 451 9.70 1.92 -4.99
CA THR A 451 10.04 3.34 -4.90
C THR A 451 9.23 4.16 -5.90
N GLN A 452 9.02 5.42 -5.60
CA GLN A 452 8.49 6.43 -6.51
C GLN A 452 9.43 7.63 -6.58
N ALA A 453 9.33 8.41 -7.65
CA ALA A 453 10.21 9.55 -7.89
C ALA A 453 10.19 10.54 -6.70
N SER A 454 11.35 11.12 -6.38
CA SER A 454 11.50 12.11 -5.32
C SER A 454 10.55 13.29 -5.52
N ARG A 455 9.78 13.62 -4.47
CA ARG A 455 8.83 14.75 -4.44
C ARG A 455 9.26 15.81 -3.42
N ARG A 456 10.57 15.96 -3.21
CA ARG A 456 11.10 16.94 -2.27
C ARG A 456 10.74 18.39 -2.61
N HIS A 457 10.64 18.69 -3.91
CA HIS A 457 10.12 19.95 -4.43
C HIS A 457 8.62 20.18 -4.13
N LEU A 458 7.91 19.14 -3.70
CA LEU A 458 6.50 19.18 -3.26
C LEU A 458 6.40 18.92 -1.75
N ASN A 459 7.38 19.38 -0.97
CA ASN A 459 7.41 19.20 0.49
C ASN A 459 7.27 17.74 0.95
N ASN A 460 7.77 16.78 0.15
CA ASN A 460 7.65 15.35 0.41
C ASN A 460 6.19 14.84 0.47
N GLU A 461 5.27 15.48 -0.24
CA GLU A 461 3.89 14.98 -0.40
C GLU A 461 3.86 13.83 -1.43
N TYR A 462 3.93 12.60 -0.93
CA TYR A 462 3.94 11.39 -1.74
C TYR A 462 2.54 10.78 -1.91
N PRO A 463 2.18 10.32 -3.14
CA PRO A 463 1.09 9.39 -3.35
C PRO A 463 1.20 8.19 -2.41
N GLN A 464 0.07 7.76 -1.87
CA GLN A 464 -0.01 6.51 -1.14
C GLN A 464 0.19 5.34 -2.09
N ILE A 465 1.26 4.58 -1.90
CA ILE A 465 1.63 3.42 -2.71
C ILE A 465 1.57 2.12 -1.90
N GLY A 466 1.34 1.02 -2.60
CA GLY A 466 1.25 -0.33 -2.04
C GLY A 466 1.65 -1.37 -3.07
N LEU A 467 1.98 -2.56 -2.61
CA LEU A 467 2.40 -3.68 -3.45
C LEU A 467 1.67 -4.95 -3.00
N TYR A 468 1.16 -5.68 -3.99
CA TYR A 468 0.46 -6.94 -3.78
C TYR A 468 1.19 -8.08 -4.47
N ILE A 469 1.21 -9.24 -3.82
CA ILE A 469 1.85 -10.46 -4.30
C ILE A 469 0.82 -11.58 -4.29
N PHE A 470 0.57 -12.17 -5.45
CA PHE A 470 -0.40 -13.24 -5.63
C PHE A 470 0.27 -14.48 -6.19
N GLN A 471 -0.09 -15.67 -5.69
CA GLN A 471 0.35 -16.90 -6.32
C GLN A 471 -0.47 -17.17 -7.60
N THR A 472 0.20 -17.50 -8.70
CA THR A 472 -0.46 -17.88 -9.95
C THR A 472 -0.42 -19.39 -10.11
N LYS A 473 -1.57 -20.00 -10.45
CA LYS A 473 -1.70 -21.47 -10.60
C LYS A 473 -1.49 -21.94 -12.03
N THR A 474 -1.56 -21.03 -13.00
CA THR A 474 -1.65 -21.32 -14.43
C THR A 474 -0.37 -20.92 -15.19
N GLY A 475 0.64 -20.37 -14.51
CA GLY A 475 1.80 -19.77 -15.18
C GLY A 475 1.46 -18.50 -15.99
N ASN A 476 0.19 -18.08 -16.02
CA ASN A 476 -0.24 -16.90 -16.76
C ASN A 476 0.25 -15.61 -16.07
N LEU A 477 0.80 -14.73 -16.91
CA LEU A 477 1.61 -13.59 -16.49
C LEU A 477 0.79 -12.45 -15.87
N LYS A 478 -0.48 -12.26 -16.24
CA LYS A 478 -1.40 -11.25 -15.65
C LYS A 478 -2.61 -11.88 -15.03
N LYS A 479 -3.00 -11.40 -13.84
CA LYS A 479 -4.21 -11.86 -13.16
C LYS A 479 -5.22 -10.73 -12.95
N LEU A 480 -6.26 -10.77 -13.78
CA LEU A 480 -7.62 -10.64 -13.26
C LEU A 480 -8.01 -11.89 -12.42
N ASP A 481 -7.29 -13.02 -12.59
CA ASP A 481 -7.56 -14.33 -11.97
C ASP A 481 -6.92 -14.51 -10.57
N ALA A 482 -6.53 -13.43 -9.88
CA ALA A 482 -6.01 -13.46 -8.50
C ALA A 482 -7.14 -13.09 -7.55
N PRO A 483 -8.02 -14.04 -7.17
CA PRO A 483 -8.96 -13.76 -6.11
C PRO A 483 -8.17 -13.38 -4.85
N LYS A 484 -8.75 -12.55 -3.98
CA LYS A 484 -8.10 -12.11 -2.75
C LYS A 484 -7.56 -13.26 -1.88
N LYS A 485 -8.15 -14.46 -2.00
CA LYS A 485 -7.68 -15.69 -1.34
C LYS A 485 -6.30 -16.19 -1.82
N ASP A 486 -5.89 -15.84 -3.03
CA ASP A 486 -4.58 -16.20 -3.62
C ASP A 486 -3.52 -15.11 -3.33
N MET A 487 -3.89 -14.04 -2.59
CA MET A 487 -2.95 -13.02 -2.16
C MET A 487 -2.05 -13.60 -1.07
N VAL A 488 -0.78 -13.78 -1.42
CA VAL A 488 0.26 -14.30 -0.54
C VAL A 488 0.73 -13.20 0.39
N HIS A 489 0.79 -11.96 -0.12
CA HIS A 489 1.16 -10.80 0.67
C HIS A 489 0.55 -9.52 0.10
N GLY A 490 0.28 -8.56 0.97
CA GLY A 490 -0.13 -7.20 0.63
C GLY A 490 0.08 -6.31 1.84
N ASN A 491 0.41 -5.04 1.62
CA ASN A 491 0.79 -4.13 2.70
C ASN A 491 -0.21 -2.98 2.91
N GLU A 492 -0.04 -2.27 4.02
CA GLU A 492 -0.69 -0.96 4.24
C GLU A 492 -0.11 0.07 3.27
N PHE A 493 -0.97 0.93 2.71
CA PHE A 493 -0.53 1.94 1.76
C PHE A 493 0.15 3.10 2.48
N LEU A 494 1.34 3.47 2.01
CA LEU A 494 2.17 4.49 2.65
C LEU A 494 2.37 5.69 1.73
N GLY A 495 2.19 6.89 2.27
CA GLY A 495 2.54 8.15 1.61
C GLY A 495 4.02 8.45 1.78
N ALA A 496 4.88 7.56 1.27
CA ALA A 496 6.34 7.63 1.41
C ALA A 496 7.02 7.47 0.05
N ARG A 497 8.28 7.90 -0.06
CA ARG A 497 9.10 7.76 -1.27
C ARG A 497 9.38 6.30 -1.60
N GLU A 498 9.62 5.49 -0.57
CA GLU A 498 9.87 4.06 -0.68
C GLU A 498 9.00 3.28 0.31
N MET A 499 8.79 2.01 -0.01
CA MET A 499 8.21 1.03 0.89
C MET A 499 8.85 -0.33 0.63
N THR A 500 9.05 -1.08 1.70
CA THR A 500 9.68 -2.40 1.66
C THR A 500 8.70 -3.47 2.10
N ILE A 501 8.78 -4.63 1.47
CA ILE A 501 8.03 -5.83 1.83
C ILE A 501 9.02 -6.97 1.98
N GLU A 502 9.13 -7.51 3.19
CA GLU A 502 9.76 -8.79 3.44
C GLU A 502 8.67 -9.87 3.36
N THR A 503 8.70 -10.71 2.32
CA THR A 503 7.70 -11.78 2.21
C THR A 503 8.07 -12.96 3.11
N PRO A 504 7.09 -13.74 3.61
CA PRO A 504 7.38 -15.12 3.98
C PRO A 504 8.07 -15.83 2.83
N LYS A 505 8.87 -16.86 3.14
CA LYS A 505 9.52 -17.68 2.12
C LYS A 505 8.53 -18.09 1.03
N LEU A 506 8.78 -17.67 -0.20
CA LEU A 506 7.94 -18.01 -1.33
C LEU A 506 8.28 -19.44 -1.78
N GLY A 507 7.24 -20.25 -1.97
CA GLY A 507 7.38 -21.58 -2.56
C GLY A 507 7.79 -21.51 -4.03
N GLU A 508 8.18 -22.65 -4.58
CA GLU A 508 8.39 -22.77 -6.02
C GLU A 508 7.14 -22.35 -6.80
N GLY A 509 7.35 -21.62 -7.90
CA GLY A 509 6.30 -21.30 -8.85
C GLY A 509 6.30 -19.85 -9.29
N THR A 510 5.15 -19.42 -9.79
CA THR A 510 4.99 -18.12 -10.44
C THR A 510 4.08 -17.23 -9.60
N TYR A 511 4.51 -15.98 -9.41
CA TYR A 511 3.79 -14.98 -8.62
C TYR A 511 3.51 -13.73 -9.45
N ALA A 512 2.35 -13.13 -9.26
CA ALA A 512 2.03 -11.82 -9.80
C ALA A 512 2.38 -10.75 -8.75
N VAL A 513 3.23 -9.79 -9.13
CA VAL A 513 3.66 -8.65 -8.33
C VAL A 513 3.02 -7.40 -8.91
N MET A 514 2.15 -6.76 -8.13
CA MET A 514 1.32 -5.65 -8.61
C MET A 514 1.46 -4.42 -7.69
N PRO A 515 2.17 -3.39 -8.13
CA PRO A 515 2.22 -2.11 -7.44
C PRO A 515 0.99 -1.29 -7.80
N SER A 516 0.41 -0.60 -6.82
CA SER A 516 -0.68 0.34 -7.07
C SER A 516 -0.55 1.60 -6.23
N THR A 517 -1.21 2.67 -6.66
CA THR A 517 -1.60 3.75 -5.76
C THR A 517 -2.82 3.33 -4.95
N TYR A 518 -3.11 4.01 -3.84
CA TYR A 518 -4.33 3.75 -3.07
C TYR A 518 -5.57 4.13 -3.89
N ASN A 519 -5.65 5.39 -4.31
CA ASN A 519 -6.76 5.91 -5.11
C ASN A 519 -6.52 5.71 -6.61
N PRO A 520 -7.57 5.44 -7.41
CA PRO A 520 -7.49 5.39 -8.87
C PRO A 520 -7.25 6.79 -9.46
N GLY A 521 -6.70 6.83 -10.68
CA GLY A 521 -6.46 8.06 -11.44
C GLY A 521 -5.31 8.94 -10.95
N VAL A 522 -4.54 8.46 -9.96
CA VAL A 522 -3.29 9.06 -9.48
C VAL A 522 -2.15 8.66 -10.41
N GLU A 523 -1.38 9.64 -10.88
CA GLU A 523 -0.27 9.42 -11.79
C GLU A 523 1.08 9.57 -11.06
N ALA A 524 1.96 8.59 -11.24
CA ALA A 524 3.34 8.61 -10.76
C ALA A 524 4.16 7.51 -11.45
N SER A 525 5.46 7.73 -11.61
CA SER A 525 6.42 6.68 -11.94
C SER A 525 6.83 5.91 -10.69
N PHE A 526 7.20 4.65 -10.88
CA PHE A 526 7.67 3.79 -9.81
C PHE A 526 8.72 2.79 -10.29
N THR A 527 9.48 2.24 -9.36
CA THR A 527 10.41 1.12 -9.57
C THR A 527 10.15 0.03 -8.54
N ILE A 528 10.05 -1.22 -9.00
CA ILE A 528 10.07 -2.41 -8.15
C ILE A 528 11.48 -2.99 -8.22
N THR A 529 12.06 -3.32 -7.06
CA THR A 529 13.27 -4.13 -6.96
C THR A 529 12.96 -5.37 -6.13
N ALA A 530 13.22 -6.55 -6.67
CA ALA A 530 13.14 -7.82 -5.96
C ALA A 530 14.55 -8.30 -5.60
N PHE A 531 14.80 -8.48 -4.31
CA PHE A 531 16.03 -8.99 -3.75
C PHE A 531 15.83 -10.44 -3.31
N SER A 532 16.75 -11.33 -3.66
CA SER A 532 16.69 -12.72 -3.19
C SER A 532 18.07 -13.35 -3.11
N GLU A 533 18.29 -14.19 -2.10
CA GLU A 533 19.49 -15.04 -1.98
C GLU A 533 19.65 -16.02 -3.13
N ARG A 534 18.53 -16.32 -3.82
CA ARG A 534 18.49 -17.24 -4.95
C ARG A 534 18.08 -16.50 -6.22
N PRO A 535 18.55 -16.94 -7.41
CA PRO A 535 18.11 -16.35 -8.67
C PRO A 535 16.59 -16.40 -8.80
N VAL A 536 15.98 -15.24 -8.92
CA VAL A 536 14.57 -15.05 -9.28
C VAL A 536 14.53 -14.26 -10.59
N THR A 537 13.43 -14.35 -11.33
CA THR A 537 13.26 -13.57 -12.56
C THR A 537 12.01 -12.70 -12.45
N LEU A 538 12.14 -11.40 -12.72
CA LEU A 538 11.01 -10.46 -12.74
C LEU A 538 10.73 -9.99 -14.18
N ARG A 539 9.56 -10.32 -14.73
CA ARG A 539 9.18 -9.96 -16.10
C ARG A 539 7.92 -9.13 -16.11
N ARG A 540 7.87 -8.06 -16.92
CA ARG A 540 6.61 -7.32 -17.13
C ARG A 540 5.58 -8.25 -17.73
N ALA A 541 4.42 -8.33 -17.10
CA ALA A 541 3.37 -9.21 -17.55
C ALA A 541 2.69 -8.66 -18.81
N GLN A 542 2.27 -9.54 -19.73
CA GLN A 542 1.62 -9.16 -20.99
C GLN A 542 0.20 -8.61 -20.78
N ASP A 543 -0.12 -7.44 -21.35
CA ASP A 543 -1.46 -6.85 -21.28
C ASP A 543 -2.53 -7.75 -21.90
N TRP A 544 -3.68 -7.89 -21.25
CA TRP A 544 -4.86 -8.47 -21.88
C TRP A 544 -5.37 -7.52 -22.96
N LEU A 545 -5.72 -8.07 -24.13
CA LEU A 545 -6.40 -7.29 -25.16
C LEU A 545 -7.77 -6.85 -24.64
N LYS A 546 -8.00 -5.54 -24.58
CA LYS A 546 -9.25 -4.95 -24.09
C LYS A 546 -10.08 -4.42 -25.25
N ILE A 547 -11.30 -4.93 -25.38
CA ILE A 547 -12.27 -4.46 -26.36
C ILE A 547 -13.55 -4.12 -25.62
N ALA A 548 -14.02 -2.88 -25.73
CA ALA A 548 -15.19 -2.40 -25.02
C ALA A 548 -16.23 -1.85 -25.99
N VAL A 549 -17.49 -2.21 -25.77
CA VAL A 549 -18.64 -1.72 -26.53
C VAL A 549 -19.71 -1.21 -25.59
N ASN A 550 -20.41 -0.17 -26.01
CA ASN A 550 -21.50 0.41 -25.23
C ASN A 550 -22.83 -0.19 -25.71
N GLY A 551 -23.73 -0.42 -24.76
CA GLY A 551 -25.09 -0.86 -25.01
C GLY A 551 -26.08 -0.20 -24.06
N ALA A 552 -27.36 -0.46 -24.28
CA ALA A 552 -28.42 -0.02 -23.38
C ALA A 552 -29.56 -1.04 -23.37
N TRP A 553 -30.14 -1.25 -22.20
CA TRP A 553 -31.47 -1.84 -22.07
C TRP A 553 -32.47 -0.69 -22.19
N SER A 554 -33.26 -0.64 -23.26
CA SER A 554 -34.21 0.45 -23.48
C SER A 554 -35.43 -0.02 -24.26
N GLY A 555 -36.62 0.46 -23.86
CA GLY A 555 -37.89 0.06 -24.46
C GLY A 555 -38.03 -1.46 -24.58
N ALA A 556 -38.16 -1.96 -25.81
CA ALA A 556 -38.34 -3.39 -26.10
C ALA A 556 -37.12 -4.27 -25.76
N THR A 557 -35.91 -3.70 -25.64
CA THR A 557 -34.70 -4.46 -25.32
C THR A 557 -34.43 -4.60 -23.83
N ALA A 558 -35.27 -4.00 -22.97
CA ALA A 558 -35.22 -4.22 -21.52
C ALA A 558 -35.92 -5.54 -21.15
N GLY A 559 -35.32 -6.66 -21.56
CA GLY A 559 -35.95 -7.98 -21.56
C GLY A 559 -36.04 -8.68 -20.20
N GLY A 560 -35.30 -8.23 -19.18
CA GLY A 560 -35.20 -8.88 -17.87
C GLY A 560 -34.34 -10.14 -17.90
N CYS A 561 -34.27 -10.90 -16.81
CA CYS A 561 -33.49 -12.14 -16.71
C CYS A 561 -34.14 -13.31 -17.46
N SER A 562 -33.47 -14.46 -17.54
CA SER A 562 -33.91 -15.65 -18.28
C SER A 562 -35.27 -16.23 -17.85
N ASN A 563 -35.81 -15.78 -16.72
CA ASN A 563 -37.15 -16.16 -16.25
C ASN A 563 -38.26 -15.33 -16.91
N ALA A 564 -37.92 -14.20 -17.54
CA ALA A 564 -38.86 -13.33 -18.23
C ALA A 564 -39.07 -13.79 -19.69
N PRO A 565 -40.32 -13.87 -20.19
CA PRO A 565 -40.59 -14.20 -21.59
C PRO A 565 -39.93 -13.24 -22.59
N SER A 566 -39.69 -11.99 -22.17
CA SER A 566 -39.02 -10.95 -22.95
C SER A 566 -37.49 -11.06 -22.96
N TRP A 567 -36.89 -12.04 -22.27
CA TRP A 567 -35.43 -12.13 -22.11
C TRP A 567 -34.67 -12.13 -23.44
N SER A 568 -35.18 -12.84 -24.45
CA SER A 568 -34.54 -12.93 -25.77
C SER A 568 -34.50 -11.60 -26.52
N ASN A 569 -35.25 -10.59 -26.06
CA ASN A 569 -35.19 -9.23 -26.60
C ASN A 569 -34.03 -8.40 -26.06
N ASN A 570 -33.33 -8.87 -25.01
CA ASN A 570 -32.15 -8.19 -24.51
C ASN A 570 -31.12 -7.96 -25.63
N PRO A 571 -30.31 -6.89 -25.56
CA PRO A 571 -29.20 -6.68 -26.48
C PRO A 571 -28.29 -7.91 -26.49
N GLN A 572 -27.81 -8.30 -27.66
CA GLN A 572 -26.88 -9.42 -27.81
C GLN A 572 -25.63 -8.93 -28.52
N PHE A 573 -24.47 -9.42 -28.08
CA PHE A 573 -23.17 -9.04 -28.62
C PHE A 573 -22.43 -10.31 -29.02
N ALA A 574 -21.79 -10.30 -30.19
CA ALA A 574 -20.91 -11.38 -30.60
C ALA A 574 -19.47 -11.03 -30.24
N PHE A 575 -18.71 -12.04 -29.84
CA PHE A 575 -17.27 -11.97 -29.70
C PHE A 575 -16.59 -13.21 -30.26
N ALA A 576 -15.32 -13.10 -30.61
CA ALA A 576 -14.56 -14.23 -31.15
C ALA A 576 -13.11 -14.26 -30.67
N LEU A 577 -12.53 -15.47 -30.66
CA LEU A 577 -11.17 -15.76 -30.27
C LEU A 577 -10.41 -16.46 -31.40
N LYS A 578 -9.21 -15.97 -31.72
CA LYS A 578 -8.38 -16.52 -32.80
C LYS A 578 -7.71 -17.85 -32.43
N ALA A 579 -7.50 -18.09 -31.14
CA ALA A 579 -6.90 -19.30 -30.58
C ALA A 579 -7.62 -19.67 -29.28
N PRO A 580 -7.49 -20.90 -28.77
CA PRO A 580 -7.93 -21.22 -27.41
C PRO A 580 -7.26 -20.27 -26.41
N GLY A 581 -8.04 -19.70 -25.50
CA GLY A 581 -7.53 -18.72 -24.56
C GLY A 581 -8.53 -18.35 -23.48
N LYS A 582 -8.02 -17.72 -22.43
CA LYS A 582 -8.82 -17.12 -21.38
C LYS A 582 -9.46 -15.82 -21.85
N VAL A 583 -10.73 -15.66 -21.48
CA VAL A 583 -11.48 -14.40 -21.64
C VAL A 583 -12.14 -13.97 -20.34
N ILE A 584 -12.28 -12.66 -20.17
CA ILE A 584 -13.11 -12.09 -19.13
C ILE A 584 -14.12 -11.16 -19.74
N VAL A 585 -15.39 -11.47 -19.48
CA VAL A 585 -16.53 -10.67 -19.90
C VAL A 585 -16.95 -9.83 -18.69
N ASN A 586 -16.85 -8.52 -18.80
CA ASN A 586 -17.24 -7.56 -17.77
C ASN A 586 -18.38 -6.67 -18.25
N LEU A 587 -19.47 -6.63 -17.49
CA LEU A 587 -20.64 -5.80 -17.74
C LEU A 587 -20.76 -4.76 -16.63
N ALA A 588 -20.63 -3.48 -16.99
CA ALA A 588 -20.66 -2.36 -16.04
C ALA A 588 -21.76 -1.37 -16.42
N PRO A 589 -22.67 -0.99 -15.50
CA PRO A 589 -23.69 0.02 -15.76
C PRO A 589 -23.06 1.41 -15.88
N ARG A 590 -23.63 2.26 -16.75
CA ARG A 590 -23.13 3.61 -17.04
C ARG A 590 -24.15 4.66 -16.67
N ASN A 591 -23.64 5.87 -16.39
CA ASN A 591 -24.43 7.10 -16.23
C ASN A 591 -25.60 6.99 -15.23
N THR A 592 -25.49 6.09 -14.26
CA THR A 592 -26.54 5.85 -13.26
C THR A 592 -26.03 6.06 -11.84
N LYS A 593 -26.89 6.67 -11.01
CA LYS A 593 -26.67 6.77 -9.55
C LYS A 593 -27.19 5.54 -8.81
N LYS A 594 -28.18 4.83 -9.37
CA LYS A 594 -28.74 3.59 -8.84
C LYS A 594 -28.04 2.42 -9.51
N LYS A 595 -27.45 1.52 -8.74
CA LYS A 595 -26.83 0.30 -9.30
C LYS A 595 -27.93 -0.69 -9.69
N PRO A 596 -28.06 -1.05 -10.98
CA PRO A 596 -29.04 -2.05 -11.40
C PRO A 596 -28.62 -3.45 -11.01
N HIS A 597 -29.58 -4.35 -10.81
CA HIS A 597 -29.33 -5.77 -10.58
C HIS A 597 -29.09 -6.45 -11.92
N ILE A 598 -27.83 -6.71 -12.28
CA ILE A 598 -27.43 -7.10 -13.65
C ILE A 598 -26.66 -8.41 -13.69
N GLY A 599 -26.82 -9.15 -14.78
CA GLY A 599 -26.16 -10.43 -15.07
C GLY A 599 -26.03 -10.65 -16.58
N PHE A 600 -25.40 -11.74 -16.99
CA PHE A 600 -25.32 -12.11 -18.41
C PHE A 600 -25.18 -13.61 -18.63
N LEU A 601 -25.53 -14.05 -19.83
CA LEU A 601 -25.34 -15.42 -20.30
C LEU A 601 -24.40 -15.44 -21.51
N VAL A 602 -23.58 -16.49 -21.63
CA VAL A 602 -22.67 -16.71 -22.76
C VAL A 602 -23.06 -17.98 -23.50
N PHE A 603 -23.01 -17.96 -24.83
CA PHE A 603 -23.36 -19.05 -25.73
C PHE A 603 -22.26 -19.26 -26.78
N SER A 604 -22.14 -20.48 -27.30
CA SER A 604 -21.34 -20.75 -28.50
C SER A 604 -22.07 -20.30 -29.77
N GLY A 605 -21.33 -19.75 -30.73
CA GLY A 605 -21.84 -19.23 -32.00
C GLY A 605 -22.16 -17.73 -31.96
N ASP A 606 -22.40 -17.15 -33.13
CA ASP A 606 -22.69 -15.73 -33.37
C ASP A 606 -24.10 -15.52 -33.97
N SER A 607 -25.01 -16.47 -33.73
CA SER A 607 -26.42 -16.39 -34.09
C SER A 607 -27.25 -15.79 -32.96
N ARG A 608 -28.41 -15.21 -33.30
CA ARG A 608 -29.34 -14.66 -32.31
C ARG A 608 -29.89 -15.76 -31.41
N VAL A 609 -29.65 -15.60 -30.11
CA VAL A 609 -30.09 -16.53 -29.08
C VAL A 609 -31.54 -16.21 -28.70
N THR A 610 -32.42 -17.20 -28.83
CA THR A 610 -33.86 -17.05 -28.53
C THR A 610 -34.29 -17.80 -27.28
N SER A 611 -33.44 -18.68 -26.74
CA SER A 611 -33.67 -19.46 -25.53
C SER A 611 -32.45 -19.39 -24.63
N ALA A 612 -32.67 -19.31 -23.31
CA ALA A 612 -31.58 -19.37 -22.35
C ALA A 612 -30.98 -20.79 -22.22
N PHE A 613 -31.66 -21.80 -22.77
CA PHE A 613 -31.17 -23.18 -22.80
C PHE A 613 -29.93 -23.30 -23.71
N GLY A 614 -28.88 -23.96 -23.23
CA GLY A 614 -27.62 -24.13 -23.96
C GLY A 614 -26.58 -23.03 -23.70
N ALA A 615 -26.78 -22.19 -22.68
CA ALA A 615 -25.75 -21.27 -22.22
C ALA A 615 -24.52 -22.07 -21.73
N ILE A 616 -23.34 -21.69 -22.20
CA ILE A 616 -22.06 -22.26 -21.73
C ILE A 616 -21.60 -21.59 -20.44
N HIS A 617 -22.18 -20.44 -20.08
CA HIS A 617 -21.94 -19.77 -18.82
C HIS A 617 -23.10 -18.87 -18.41
N THR A 618 -23.34 -18.77 -17.10
CA THR A 618 -24.34 -17.89 -16.49
C THR A 618 -23.67 -17.09 -15.37
N ALA A 619 -23.58 -15.77 -15.54
CA ALA A 619 -23.09 -14.88 -14.50
C ALA A 619 -24.21 -14.50 -13.52
N SER A 620 -23.91 -14.49 -12.22
CA SER A 620 -24.87 -14.14 -11.17
C SER A 620 -25.35 -12.69 -11.30
N PHE A 621 -26.62 -12.45 -10.95
CA PHE A 621 -27.16 -11.10 -10.88
C PHE A 621 -26.70 -10.40 -9.60
N ILE A 622 -26.08 -9.22 -9.73
CA ILE A 622 -25.59 -8.42 -8.59
C ILE A 622 -25.83 -6.93 -8.82
N ASP A 623 -25.85 -6.15 -7.73
CA ASP A 623 -26.02 -4.69 -7.75
C ASP A 623 -24.67 -3.98 -7.94
N ALA A 624 -23.86 -4.44 -8.90
CA ALA A 624 -22.53 -3.93 -9.20
C ALA A 624 -22.07 -4.37 -10.61
N ASP A 625 -20.87 -3.95 -11.01
CA ASP A 625 -20.19 -4.50 -12.19
C ASP A 625 -20.08 -6.03 -12.04
N VAL A 626 -20.57 -6.77 -13.03
CA VAL A 626 -20.55 -8.23 -13.06
C VAL A 626 -19.50 -8.70 -14.06
N ALA A 627 -18.64 -9.63 -13.65
CA ALA A 627 -17.62 -10.20 -14.50
C ALA A 627 -17.57 -11.73 -14.37
N ALA A 628 -17.27 -12.39 -15.48
CA ALA A 628 -17.01 -13.83 -15.52
C ALA A 628 -15.74 -14.13 -16.32
N GLU A 629 -14.96 -15.08 -15.81
CA GLU A 629 -13.81 -15.66 -16.50
C GLU A 629 -14.23 -16.96 -17.18
N LEU A 630 -13.80 -17.15 -18.43
CA LEU A 630 -14.06 -18.36 -19.19
C LEU A 630 -12.78 -18.83 -19.88
N ASP A 631 -12.54 -20.15 -19.83
CA ASP A 631 -11.58 -20.84 -20.69
C ASP A 631 -12.32 -21.30 -21.94
N LEU A 632 -12.06 -20.64 -23.08
CA LEU A 632 -12.77 -20.89 -24.33
C LEU A 632 -11.82 -21.37 -25.41
N GLY A 633 -12.33 -22.24 -26.30
CA GLY A 633 -11.65 -22.62 -27.53
C GLY A 633 -11.57 -21.44 -28.52
N ALA A 634 -10.82 -21.65 -29.61
CA ALA A 634 -10.95 -20.77 -30.77
C ALA A 634 -12.37 -20.86 -31.32
N GLY A 635 -13.00 -19.72 -31.61
CA GLY A 635 -14.41 -19.73 -31.97
C GLY A 635 -15.12 -18.39 -31.85
N ARG A 636 -16.40 -18.41 -32.22
CA ARG A 636 -17.34 -17.29 -32.05
C ARG A 636 -18.33 -17.59 -30.95
N TYR A 637 -18.74 -16.57 -30.22
CA TYR A 637 -19.57 -16.66 -29.04
C TYR A 637 -20.53 -15.47 -28.98
N THR A 638 -21.67 -15.65 -28.32
CA THR A 638 -22.65 -14.59 -28.08
C THR A 638 -22.80 -14.38 -26.58
N VAL A 639 -22.81 -13.11 -26.16
CA VAL A 639 -23.14 -12.70 -24.79
C VAL A 639 -24.44 -11.91 -24.78
N VAL A 640 -25.33 -12.27 -23.85
CA VAL A 640 -26.62 -11.62 -23.63
C VAL A 640 -26.60 -10.93 -22.26
N PRO A 641 -26.24 -9.63 -22.18
CA PRO A 641 -26.38 -8.83 -20.96
C PRO A 641 -27.84 -8.57 -20.61
N SER A 642 -28.21 -8.69 -19.34
CA SER A 642 -29.58 -8.59 -18.84
C SER A 642 -29.67 -7.80 -17.53
N THR A 643 -30.75 -7.05 -17.36
CA THR A 643 -31.27 -6.65 -16.03
C THR A 643 -32.01 -7.83 -15.40
N PHE A 644 -32.18 -7.85 -14.09
CA PHE A 644 -32.95 -8.90 -13.43
C PHE A 644 -34.44 -8.80 -13.75
N ASP A 645 -35.02 -7.62 -13.54
CA ASP A 645 -36.42 -7.34 -13.84
C ASP A 645 -36.59 -6.83 -15.28
N PRO A 646 -37.66 -7.25 -15.98
CA PRO A 646 -38.01 -6.70 -17.29
C PRO A 646 -38.45 -5.23 -17.19
N GLY A 647 -38.21 -4.46 -18.25
CA GLY A 647 -38.56 -3.04 -18.32
C GLY A 647 -37.59 -2.08 -17.61
N GLU A 648 -36.57 -2.60 -16.92
CA GLU A 648 -35.49 -1.80 -16.34
C GLU A 648 -34.57 -1.23 -17.43
N GLN A 649 -34.40 0.10 -17.44
CA GLN A 649 -33.66 0.78 -18.49
C GLN A 649 -32.39 1.44 -17.96
N TYR A 650 -31.24 1.02 -18.49
CA TYR A 650 -29.93 1.55 -18.14
C TYR A 650 -28.98 1.44 -19.33
N GLU A 651 -27.99 2.33 -19.37
CA GLU A 651 -26.84 2.19 -20.25
C GLU A 651 -25.78 1.30 -19.59
N PHE A 652 -24.97 0.61 -20.39
CA PHE A 652 -23.87 -0.22 -19.91
C PHE A 652 -22.67 -0.19 -20.86
N THR A 653 -21.51 -0.56 -20.32
CA THR A 653 -20.32 -0.95 -21.09
C THR A 653 -20.12 -2.45 -20.91
N LEU A 654 -20.05 -3.16 -22.03
CA LEU A 654 -19.60 -4.55 -22.09
C LEU A 654 -18.14 -4.54 -22.52
N THR A 655 -17.27 -5.13 -21.72
CA THR A 655 -15.83 -5.23 -22.00
C THR A 655 -15.40 -6.68 -22.05
N LEU A 656 -14.72 -7.05 -23.13
CA LEU A 656 -14.00 -8.30 -23.26
C LEU A 656 -12.51 -8.05 -23.02
N TYR A 657 -11.96 -8.75 -22.05
CA TYR A 657 -10.52 -8.95 -21.93
C TYR A 657 -10.19 -10.30 -22.55
N SER A 658 -9.19 -10.35 -23.43
CA SER A 658 -8.72 -11.62 -24.01
C SER A 658 -7.21 -11.78 -23.89
N SER A 659 -6.78 -13.01 -23.60
CA SER A 659 -5.37 -13.44 -23.66
C SER A 659 -4.87 -13.67 -25.09
N VAL A 660 -5.77 -13.68 -26.07
CA VAL A 660 -5.49 -13.91 -27.50
C VAL A 660 -6.20 -12.88 -28.37
N PRO A 661 -5.76 -12.62 -29.61
CA PRO A 661 -6.47 -11.75 -30.55
C PRO A 661 -7.97 -12.06 -30.59
N ALA A 662 -8.78 -11.03 -30.38
CA ALA A 662 -10.22 -11.13 -30.21
C ALA A 662 -10.95 -9.98 -30.93
N ALA A 663 -12.26 -10.14 -31.07
CA ALA A 663 -13.19 -9.11 -31.54
C ALA A 663 -14.43 -9.11 -30.65
N LEU A 664 -15.08 -7.96 -30.49
CA LEU A 664 -16.35 -7.80 -29.77
C LEU A 664 -17.19 -6.71 -30.44
N GLY A 665 -18.48 -6.96 -30.64
CA GLY A 665 -19.43 -5.92 -31.02
C GLY A 665 -20.88 -6.38 -31.05
N PRO A 666 -21.83 -5.48 -31.39
CA PRO A 666 -23.24 -5.84 -31.48
C PRO A 666 -23.44 -7.01 -32.44
N LEU A 667 -24.31 -7.94 -32.06
CA LEU A 667 -24.59 -9.13 -32.85
C LEU A 667 -25.01 -8.72 -34.28
N GLY A 668 -24.34 -9.30 -35.30
CA GLY A 668 -24.58 -8.98 -36.71
C GLY A 668 -23.95 -7.67 -37.23
N GLN A 669 -23.26 -6.90 -36.38
CA GLN A 669 -22.58 -5.64 -36.76
C GLN A 669 -21.05 -5.69 -36.59
N VAL A 670 -20.53 -6.73 -35.95
CA VAL A 670 -19.09 -6.96 -35.79
C VAL A 670 -18.57 -7.86 -36.92
N ASP A 671 -17.48 -7.47 -37.57
CA ASP A 671 -16.81 -8.32 -38.54
C ASP A 671 -16.03 -9.44 -37.84
N LEU A 672 -16.53 -10.66 -37.97
CA LEU A 672 -15.91 -11.88 -37.43
C LEU A 672 -15.36 -12.79 -38.53
N SER A 673 -15.23 -12.30 -39.76
CA SER A 673 -14.78 -13.09 -40.93
C SER A 673 -13.41 -13.74 -40.71
N ALA A 674 -12.52 -13.09 -39.95
CA ALA A 674 -11.19 -13.58 -39.61
C ALA A 674 -11.17 -14.69 -38.52
N PHE A 675 -12.32 -15.08 -37.97
CA PHE A 675 -12.43 -16.04 -36.86
C PHE A 675 -13.29 -17.25 -37.26
N SER A 676 -12.83 -18.46 -36.93
CA SER A 676 -13.58 -19.71 -37.18
C SER A 676 -14.85 -19.78 -36.33
N ALA A 677 -15.89 -20.45 -36.81
CA ALA A 677 -17.05 -20.78 -35.98
C ALA A 677 -16.61 -21.63 -34.78
N ALA A 678 -17.26 -21.43 -33.62
CA ALA A 678 -16.97 -22.25 -32.44
C ALA A 678 -17.42 -23.70 -32.69
N ALA A 679 -16.59 -24.68 -32.28
CA ALA A 679 -16.99 -26.07 -32.27
C ALA A 679 -18.20 -26.25 -31.32
N PRO A 680 -19.21 -27.05 -31.68
CA PRO A 680 -20.34 -27.34 -30.80
C PRO A 680 -19.83 -28.04 -29.52
N PRO A 681 -20.47 -27.81 -28.35
CA PRO A 681 -20.09 -28.50 -27.12
C PRO A 681 -20.20 -30.03 -27.33
N PRO A 682 -19.28 -30.83 -26.77
CA PRO A 682 -19.40 -32.28 -26.82
C PRO A 682 -20.71 -32.71 -26.14
N PRO A 683 -21.40 -33.75 -26.64
CA PRO A 683 -22.58 -34.28 -25.98
C PRO A 683 -22.24 -34.74 -24.55
N PRO A 684 -23.18 -34.66 -23.59
CA PRO A 684 -22.93 -35.15 -22.23
C PRO A 684 -22.51 -36.62 -22.29
N ALA A 685 -21.37 -36.93 -21.67
CA ALA A 685 -20.77 -38.26 -21.69
C ALA A 685 -21.77 -39.29 -21.12
N SER A 686 -22.15 -40.27 -21.94
CA SER A 686 -22.84 -41.46 -21.46
C SER A 686 -21.86 -42.24 -20.58
N THR A 687 -22.20 -42.43 -19.31
CA THR A 687 -21.44 -43.30 -18.41
C THR A 687 -21.61 -44.75 -18.88
N GLY A 688 -20.64 -45.25 -19.64
CA GLY A 688 -20.54 -46.66 -19.98
C GLY A 688 -20.26 -47.49 -18.72
N ALA A 689 -21.24 -48.27 -18.28
CA ALA A 689 -21.00 -49.46 -17.47
C ALA A 689 -20.67 -50.63 -18.42
N PRO A 690 -19.75 -51.56 -18.06
CA PRO A 690 -19.41 -52.68 -18.92
C PRO A 690 -20.53 -53.72 -18.97
N ALA A 691 -20.64 -54.36 -20.13
CA ALA A 691 -21.74 -55.24 -20.55
C ALA A 691 -21.97 -56.47 -19.66
N PRO A 692 -23.24 -56.92 -19.53
CA PRO A 692 -23.55 -58.33 -19.41
C PRO A 692 -23.95 -58.92 -20.77
N THR A 693 -23.52 -60.15 -21.00
CA THR A 693 -23.75 -60.97 -22.18
C THR A 693 -25.21 -61.44 -22.34
N ALA A 694 -25.65 -61.46 -23.60
CA ALA A 694 -26.63 -62.36 -24.26
C ALA A 694 -28.13 -62.28 -23.91
N GLY A 695 -28.97 -62.10 -24.96
CA GLY A 695 -30.38 -62.49 -25.00
C GLY A 695 -31.32 -61.48 -25.69
N PRO A 696 -32.09 -61.85 -26.75
CA PRO A 696 -32.80 -60.89 -27.61
C PRO A 696 -34.28 -60.64 -27.25
N THR A 697 -34.87 -59.69 -27.98
CA THR A 697 -36.31 -59.37 -28.22
C THR A 697 -37.11 -58.58 -27.17
N ALA A 698 -37.48 -57.34 -27.50
CA ALA A 698 -38.85 -56.92 -27.87
C ALA A 698 -39.08 -55.40 -27.72
N ALA A 699 -39.98 -54.87 -28.55
CA ALA A 699 -40.36 -53.47 -28.76
C ALA A 699 -41.21 -52.86 -27.60
N PRO A 700 -41.54 -51.55 -27.63
CA PRO A 700 -41.80 -50.72 -26.45
C PRO A 700 -43.28 -50.62 -26.05
N THR A 701 -43.55 -50.33 -24.78
CA THR A 701 -44.80 -49.69 -24.34
C THR A 701 -44.57 -48.63 -23.25
N SER A 702 -44.97 -47.41 -23.62
CA SER A 702 -45.41 -46.23 -22.87
C SER A 702 -45.61 -46.30 -21.35
N GLY A 703 -45.15 -45.24 -20.66
CA GLY A 703 -45.85 -44.70 -19.48
C GLY A 703 -44.93 -44.08 -18.41
N GLY A 704 -44.85 -42.75 -18.32
CA GLY A 704 -44.12 -42.10 -17.23
C GLY A 704 -43.91 -40.58 -17.31
N GLY A 705 -44.87 -39.81 -17.84
CA GLY A 705 -44.74 -38.35 -17.99
C GLY A 705 -45.22 -37.48 -16.81
N GLY A 706 -45.67 -38.07 -15.70
CA GLY A 706 -46.37 -37.31 -14.64
C GLY A 706 -45.49 -36.76 -13.51
N ALA A 707 -44.33 -37.37 -13.23
CA ALA A 707 -43.60 -37.09 -11.98
C ALA A 707 -42.57 -35.95 -12.07
N SER A 708 -42.08 -35.58 -13.26
CA SER A 708 -41.00 -34.58 -13.37
C SER A 708 -41.49 -33.12 -13.37
N THR A 709 -42.71 -32.87 -13.84
CA THR A 709 -43.23 -31.50 -13.98
C THR A 709 -43.57 -30.86 -12.63
N ALA A 710 -44.04 -31.66 -11.66
CA ALA A 710 -44.32 -31.20 -10.31
C ALA A 710 -43.02 -30.87 -9.55
N ALA A 711 -41.98 -31.71 -9.67
CA ALA A 711 -40.68 -31.46 -9.05
C ALA A 711 -39.95 -30.22 -9.63
N ILE A 712 -40.14 -29.94 -10.92
CA ILE A 712 -39.57 -28.76 -11.59
C ILE A 712 -40.32 -27.47 -11.22
N GLN A 713 -41.63 -27.51 -10.95
CA GLN A 713 -42.37 -26.36 -10.44
C GLN A 713 -42.03 -26.09 -8.96
N LEU A 714 -41.81 -27.14 -8.17
CA LEU A 714 -41.34 -27.09 -6.79
C LEU A 714 -40.01 -26.32 -6.63
N ALA A 715 -39.07 -26.53 -7.55
CA ALA A 715 -37.77 -25.85 -7.56
C ALA A 715 -37.84 -24.38 -8.03
N LYS A 716 -38.87 -24.03 -8.81
CA LYS A 716 -39.09 -22.65 -9.29
C LYS A 716 -39.75 -21.76 -8.23
N ASP A 717 -40.68 -22.31 -7.45
CA ASP A 717 -41.46 -21.52 -6.49
C ASP A 717 -40.75 -21.35 -5.13
N ALA A 718 -39.79 -22.23 -4.80
CA ALA A 718 -38.94 -22.08 -3.62
C ALA A 718 -38.00 -20.85 -3.64
N ASN A 719 -37.77 -20.27 -4.82
CA ASN A 719 -36.86 -19.13 -5.01
C ASN A 719 -37.54 -17.75 -4.85
N ALA A 720 -38.85 -17.69 -4.59
CA ALA A 720 -39.61 -16.43 -4.54
C ALA A 720 -40.28 -16.19 -3.18
N VAL A 721 -39.51 -15.75 -2.18
CA VAL A 721 -40.08 -15.23 -0.92
C VAL A 721 -39.37 -13.93 -0.52
N ASN A 722 -40.12 -12.82 -0.42
CA ASN A 722 -39.62 -11.50 0.00
C ASN A 722 -40.19 -11.09 1.37
N ASN A 723 -39.46 -10.21 2.07
CA ASN A 723 -39.55 -9.95 3.52
C ASN A 723 -40.74 -9.06 3.96
N SER A 724 -41.90 -9.66 4.29
CA SER A 724 -42.99 -9.03 5.08
C SER A 724 -43.85 -10.08 5.83
N VAL A 725 -44.79 -9.65 6.69
CA VAL A 725 -45.81 -10.52 7.31
C VAL A 725 -46.64 -11.27 6.24
N ASP A 726 -46.74 -10.69 5.04
CA ASP A 726 -47.37 -11.32 3.87
C ASP A 726 -46.47 -12.44 3.29
N GLY A 727 -45.14 -12.30 3.38
CA GLY A 727 -44.17 -13.33 2.99
C GLY A 727 -44.28 -14.60 3.83
N ILE A 728 -44.38 -14.51 5.17
CA ILE A 728 -44.58 -15.70 6.02
C ILE A 728 -45.97 -16.30 5.82
N SER A 729 -46.98 -15.47 5.61
CA SER A 729 -48.34 -15.96 5.31
C SER A 729 -48.37 -16.72 3.97
N SER A 730 -47.63 -16.23 2.97
CA SER A 730 -47.42 -16.90 1.68
C SER A 730 -46.66 -18.22 1.86
N VAL A 731 -45.60 -18.27 2.67
CA VAL A 731 -44.87 -19.51 2.99
C VAL A 731 -45.77 -20.54 3.67
N ILE A 732 -46.60 -20.14 4.63
CA ILE A 732 -47.55 -21.04 5.31
C ILE A 732 -48.57 -21.60 4.31
N GLN A 733 -49.06 -20.77 3.38
CA GLN A 733 -49.99 -21.19 2.34
C GLN A 733 -49.34 -22.17 1.34
N HIS A 734 -48.09 -21.91 0.92
CA HIS A 734 -47.34 -22.80 0.04
C HIS A 734 -46.99 -24.13 0.73
N LEU A 735 -46.58 -24.11 2.01
CA LEU A 735 -46.35 -25.32 2.80
C LEU A 735 -47.61 -26.17 2.91
N ARG A 736 -48.80 -25.56 3.02
CA ARG A 736 -50.08 -26.30 2.99
C ARG A 736 -50.32 -26.97 1.64
N GLY A 737 -49.99 -26.31 0.53
CA GLY A 737 -50.04 -26.89 -0.81
C GLY A 737 -49.09 -28.07 -0.96
N LEU A 738 -47.83 -27.88 -0.59
CA LEU A 738 -46.77 -28.90 -0.68
C LEU A 738 -47.09 -30.16 0.12
N VAL A 739 -47.55 -30.00 1.37
CA VAL A 739 -47.91 -31.14 2.23
C VAL A 739 -49.08 -31.92 1.61
N LYS A 740 -50.05 -31.22 1.01
CA LYS A 740 -51.20 -31.85 0.36
C LYS A 740 -50.80 -32.62 -0.90
N GLU A 741 -49.90 -32.06 -1.71
CA GLU A 741 -49.40 -32.70 -2.94
C GLU A 741 -48.45 -33.87 -2.65
N ALA A 742 -47.53 -33.71 -1.69
CA ALA A 742 -46.62 -34.78 -1.27
C ALA A 742 -47.36 -35.94 -0.58
N ALA A 743 -48.46 -35.66 0.16
CA ALA A 743 -49.29 -36.71 0.76
C ALA A 743 -50.06 -37.55 -0.27
N ALA A 744 -50.21 -37.06 -1.51
CA ALA A 744 -50.87 -37.77 -2.59
C ALA A 744 -49.95 -38.78 -3.31
N VAL A 745 -48.63 -38.76 -3.03
CA VAL A 745 -47.64 -39.65 -3.63
C VAL A 745 -47.06 -40.59 -2.55
N PRO A 746 -47.30 -41.91 -2.60
CA PRO A 746 -46.95 -42.84 -1.51
C PRO A 746 -45.48 -42.79 -1.05
N SER A 747 -44.54 -42.57 -1.97
CA SER A 747 -43.11 -42.46 -1.67
C SER A 747 -42.70 -41.15 -0.99
N LEU A 748 -43.55 -40.10 -1.06
CA LEU A 748 -43.29 -38.78 -0.50
C LEU A 748 -44.05 -38.53 0.81
N VAL A 749 -44.85 -39.50 1.28
CA VAL A 749 -45.58 -39.40 2.56
C VAL A 749 -44.67 -39.08 3.77
N PRO A 750 -43.43 -39.61 3.88
CA PRO A 750 -42.51 -39.21 4.95
C PRO A 750 -42.11 -37.73 4.87
N LEU A 751 -41.89 -37.21 3.65
CA LEU A 751 -41.59 -35.79 3.42
C LEU A 751 -42.80 -34.92 3.75
N ALA A 752 -44.02 -35.34 3.38
CA ALA A 752 -45.25 -34.63 3.72
C ALA A 752 -45.46 -34.51 5.24
N LYS A 753 -45.16 -35.58 6.00
CA LYS A 753 -45.20 -35.55 7.46
C LYS A 753 -44.16 -34.60 8.06
N GLY A 754 -42.91 -34.67 7.59
CA GLY A 754 -41.84 -33.80 8.09
C GLY A 754 -42.05 -32.31 7.75
N LEU A 755 -42.58 -31.99 6.57
CA LEU A 755 -42.95 -30.62 6.21
C LEU A 755 -44.16 -30.11 7.01
N ALA A 756 -45.10 -30.99 7.37
CA ALA A 756 -46.23 -30.64 8.22
C ALA A 756 -45.80 -30.27 9.66
N GLU A 757 -44.70 -30.84 10.16
CA GLU A 757 -44.12 -30.55 11.49
C GLU A 757 -43.41 -29.19 11.58
N VAL A 758 -43.01 -28.61 10.44
CA VAL A 758 -42.33 -27.31 10.38
C VAL A 758 -43.33 -26.13 10.39
N ARG A 759 -44.56 -26.37 9.92
CA ARG A 759 -45.61 -25.34 9.78
C ARG A 759 -45.98 -24.62 11.09
N PRO A 760 -46.16 -25.29 12.25
CA PRO A 760 -46.50 -24.61 13.51
C PRO A 760 -45.43 -23.59 13.94
N THR A 761 -44.15 -23.88 13.66
CA THR A 761 -43.01 -23.01 13.98
C THR A 761 -43.05 -21.72 13.14
N PHE A 762 -43.47 -21.80 11.87
CA PHE A 762 -43.72 -20.61 11.04
C PHE A 762 -44.97 -19.82 11.45
N GLU A 763 -46.03 -20.50 11.88
CA GLU A 763 -47.22 -19.84 12.41
C GLU A 763 -46.90 -19.08 13.72
N ALA A 764 -46.04 -19.62 14.57
CA ALA A 764 -45.51 -18.94 15.77
C ALA A 764 -44.58 -17.77 15.43
N ALA A 765 -43.74 -17.88 14.40
CA ALA A 765 -42.90 -16.77 13.94
C ALA A 765 -43.76 -15.61 13.41
N ARG A 766 -44.88 -15.92 12.73
CA ARG A 766 -45.81 -14.92 12.20
C ARG A 766 -46.44 -14.04 13.29
N THR A 767 -46.74 -14.59 14.47
CA THR A 767 -47.40 -13.85 15.56
C THR A 767 -46.47 -12.90 16.32
N LEU A 768 -45.15 -13.09 16.22
CA LEU A 768 -44.15 -12.25 16.90
C LEU A 768 -43.78 -10.97 16.12
N LEU A 769 -44.06 -10.92 14.81
CA LEU A 769 -43.66 -9.82 13.92
C LEU A 769 -44.47 -8.52 14.03
N PRO A 770 -45.79 -8.52 14.33
CA PRO A 770 -46.54 -7.27 14.53
C PRO A 770 -46.03 -6.50 15.76
N GLY A 771 -45.51 -5.29 15.54
CA GLY A 771 -45.13 -4.36 16.62
C GLY A 771 -43.63 -4.19 16.91
N VAL A 772 -42.73 -4.75 16.11
CA VAL A 772 -41.29 -4.45 16.18
C VAL A 772 -41.02 -3.15 15.41
N VAL A 773 -40.75 -2.03 16.11
CA VAL A 773 -40.51 -0.72 15.49
C VAL A 773 -39.03 -0.31 15.65
N PRO A 774 -38.27 -0.14 14.55
CA PRO A 774 -36.87 0.28 14.61
C PRO A 774 -36.72 1.73 15.09
N ARG A 775 -35.88 2.00 16.12
CA ARG A 775 -35.52 3.38 16.50
C ARG A 775 -34.58 3.99 15.46
N GLY A 776 -35.00 5.13 14.89
CA GLY A 776 -34.28 5.92 13.88
C GLY A 776 -35.18 6.83 13.04
N ALA A 777 -36.50 6.65 13.11
CA ALA A 777 -37.49 7.50 12.44
C ALA A 777 -37.73 8.82 13.20
N ALA A 778 -36.73 9.70 13.26
CA ALA A 778 -37.00 11.12 13.43
C ALA A 778 -37.34 11.70 12.05
N LYS A 779 -38.53 12.30 11.92
CA LYS A 779 -39.07 12.87 10.67
C LYS A 779 -38.13 13.95 10.12
N ASP A 780 -37.55 13.71 8.94
CA ASP A 780 -37.03 14.76 8.07
C ASP A 780 -37.65 14.59 6.66
N LYS A 781 -37.92 15.71 5.99
CA LYS A 781 -38.87 15.91 4.88
C LYS A 781 -38.40 15.39 3.51
N THR A 782 -37.58 14.35 3.46
CA THR A 782 -37.18 13.70 2.21
C THR A 782 -37.40 12.21 2.37
N GLY A 783 -38.42 11.66 1.71
CA GLY A 783 -38.93 10.29 1.88
C GLY A 783 -37.99 9.16 1.46
N ASP A 784 -36.67 9.34 1.55
CA ASP A 784 -35.65 8.44 1.01
C ASP A 784 -35.16 7.36 2.00
N LYS A 785 -35.55 7.40 3.28
CA LYS A 785 -35.12 6.37 4.26
C LYS A 785 -36.14 5.28 4.59
N LEU A 786 -37.33 5.28 4.00
CA LEU A 786 -38.27 4.17 4.20
C LEU A 786 -37.90 2.91 3.39
N ARG A 787 -36.94 2.99 2.46
CA ARG A 787 -36.53 1.86 1.58
C ARG A 787 -35.36 1.04 2.11
N ASP A 788 -34.61 1.54 3.09
CA ASP A 788 -33.38 0.90 3.57
C ASP A 788 -33.55 0.03 4.83
N LEU A 789 -34.79 -0.29 5.22
CA LEU A 789 -35.06 -1.24 6.31
C LEU A 789 -35.86 -2.45 5.82
N LYS A 790 -35.17 -3.35 5.11
CA LYS A 790 -35.58 -4.76 5.01
C LYS A 790 -34.56 -5.60 5.79
N ALA A 791 -34.97 -6.11 6.95
CA ALA A 791 -34.25 -7.20 7.60
C ALA A 791 -34.29 -8.41 6.65
N ALA A 792 -33.14 -8.89 6.20
CA ALA A 792 -33.03 -9.99 5.25
C ALA A 792 -32.89 -11.32 5.99
N VAL A 793 -33.87 -12.22 5.82
CA VAL A 793 -33.67 -13.66 6.01
C VAL A 793 -33.73 -14.27 4.61
N THR A 794 -32.57 -14.67 4.08
CA THR A 794 -32.47 -15.28 2.75
C THR A 794 -32.47 -16.79 2.90
N PHE A 795 -33.37 -17.49 2.20
CA PHE A 795 -33.34 -18.95 2.07
C PHE A 795 -32.78 -19.32 0.70
N THR A 796 -31.88 -20.29 0.62
CA THR A 796 -31.37 -20.84 -0.63
C THR A 796 -31.39 -22.35 -0.54
N ILE A 797 -32.12 -23.02 -1.44
CA ILE A 797 -32.18 -24.49 -1.51
C ILE A 797 -31.39 -24.91 -2.74
N GLY A 798 -30.26 -25.60 -2.53
CA GLY A 798 -29.46 -26.24 -3.58
C GLY A 798 -29.26 -27.73 -3.25
N GLU A 799 -28.48 -28.44 -4.07
CA GLU A 799 -28.20 -29.90 -3.96
C GLU A 799 -27.52 -30.34 -2.65
N SER A 800 -27.28 -29.41 -1.72
CA SER A 800 -26.99 -29.67 -0.31
C SER A 800 -27.72 -28.60 0.51
N MET A 801 -28.70 -29.00 1.34
CA MET A 801 -29.48 -28.06 2.16
C MET A 801 -28.58 -27.30 3.15
N HIS A 802 -28.20 -26.06 2.81
CA HIS A 802 -27.58 -25.11 3.72
C HIS A 802 -28.47 -23.88 3.89
N VAL A 803 -29.21 -23.81 5.00
CA VAL A 803 -29.85 -22.56 5.42
C VAL A 803 -28.78 -21.66 6.06
N LEU A 804 -28.58 -20.46 5.52
CA LEU A 804 -27.60 -19.49 5.98
C LEU A 804 -28.35 -18.24 6.47
N ILE A 805 -28.53 -18.11 7.79
CA ILE A 805 -29.20 -16.95 8.39
C ILE A 805 -28.13 -15.91 8.77
N ALA A 806 -28.06 -14.81 8.02
CA ALA A 806 -27.25 -13.66 8.37
C ALA A 806 -28.01 -12.73 9.33
N ALA A 807 -27.96 -13.00 10.63
CA ALA A 807 -28.34 -11.99 11.63
C ALA A 807 -27.20 -10.97 11.75
N ARG A 808 -27.30 -9.81 11.09
CA ARG A 808 -26.41 -8.68 11.42
C ARG A 808 -26.62 -8.32 12.89
N THR A 809 -25.56 -8.41 13.67
CA THR A 809 -25.49 -8.10 15.09
C THR A 809 -25.96 -6.68 15.36
N TYR A 810 -27.15 -6.53 15.96
CA TYR A 810 -27.47 -5.34 16.77
C TYR A 810 -26.79 -5.53 18.13
N SER A 811 -26.06 -4.52 18.61
CA SER A 811 -25.55 -4.55 19.99
C SER A 811 -26.76 -4.62 20.93
N ALA A 812 -26.75 -5.61 21.81
CA ALA A 812 -27.83 -5.86 22.75
C ALA A 812 -27.94 -4.70 23.74
N ASP A 813 -29.00 -3.90 23.61
CA ASP A 813 -29.55 -3.14 24.74
C ASP A 813 -30.92 -3.72 25.10
N ALA A 814 -31.12 -3.96 26.39
CA ALA A 814 -32.27 -4.63 26.99
C ALA A 814 -33.58 -3.83 26.81
N THR A 815 -34.23 -4.02 25.66
CA THR A 815 -35.58 -3.50 25.38
C THR A 815 -36.49 -4.62 24.86
N ALA A 816 -37.81 -4.45 24.99
CA ALA A 816 -38.83 -5.45 24.66
C ALA A 816 -38.74 -6.00 23.22
N ASP A 817 -38.21 -5.23 22.27
CA ASP A 817 -38.01 -5.64 20.88
C ASP A 817 -36.79 -6.57 20.70
N GLY A 818 -35.76 -6.44 21.54
CA GLY A 818 -34.60 -7.34 21.53
C GLY A 818 -34.96 -8.76 21.99
N ALA A 819 -35.87 -8.89 22.95
CA ALA A 819 -36.37 -10.20 23.40
C ALA A 819 -37.17 -10.92 22.30
N LYS A 820 -38.06 -10.20 21.59
CA LYS A 820 -38.81 -10.74 20.46
C LYS A 820 -37.91 -11.18 19.30
N MET A 821 -36.85 -10.41 19.01
CA MET A 821 -35.88 -10.78 17.97
C MET A 821 -35.06 -12.01 18.35
N ASN A 822 -34.70 -12.18 19.62
CA ASN A 822 -34.04 -13.39 20.10
C ASN A 822 -34.96 -14.61 20.03
N GLN A 823 -36.24 -14.47 20.37
CA GLN A 823 -37.24 -15.53 20.21
C GLN A 823 -37.47 -15.90 18.74
N LEU A 824 -37.52 -14.92 17.84
CA LEU A 824 -37.64 -15.16 16.40
C LEU A 824 -36.43 -15.92 15.86
N LYS A 825 -35.22 -15.58 16.31
CA LYS A 825 -34.00 -16.31 15.96
C LYS A 825 -34.06 -17.78 16.42
N GLN A 826 -34.47 -18.03 17.66
CA GLN A 826 -34.61 -19.40 18.19
C GLN A 826 -35.64 -20.24 17.41
N LEU A 827 -36.76 -19.63 17.00
CA LEU A 827 -37.75 -20.31 16.15
C LEU A 827 -37.17 -20.67 14.78
N MET A 828 -36.37 -19.80 14.16
CA MET A 828 -35.75 -20.09 12.86
C MET A 828 -34.62 -21.13 12.94
N ASP A 829 -33.84 -21.13 14.03
CA ASP A 829 -32.86 -22.18 14.29
C ASP A 829 -33.56 -23.55 14.48
N THR A 830 -34.76 -23.55 15.09
CA THR A 830 -35.60 -24.75 15.22
C THR A 830 -36.09 -25.26 13.86
N VAL A 831 -36.55 -24.35 12.98
CA VAL A 831 -36.95 -24.71 11.60
C VAL A 831 -35.78 -25.35 10.85
N HIS A 832 -34.58 -24.77 10.94
CA HIS A 832 -33.38 -25.33 10.30
C HIS A 832 -33.06 -26.74 10.79
N LEU A 833 -33.17 -26.97 12.10
CA LEU A 833 -32.93 -28.28 12.68
C LEU A 833 -33.99 -29.32 12.28
N GLN A 834 -35.26 -28.91 12.18
CA GLN A 834 -36.34 -29.77 11.70
C GLN A 834 -36.15 -30.17 10.23
N LEU A 835 -35.75 -29.22 9.37
CA LEU A 835 -35.48 -29.47 7.95
C LEU A 835 -34.28 -30.41 7.75
N LYS A 836 -33.23 -30.28 8.56
CA LYS A 836 -32.07 -31.17 8.53
C LYS A 836 -32.35 -32.64 8.89
N ARG A 837 -33.49 -32.91 9.52
CA ARG A 837 -33.90 -34.29 9.88
C ARG A 837 -34.64 -34.99 8.75
N LEU A 838 -34.96 -34.28 7.66
CA LEU A 838 -35.53 -34.88 6.47
C LEU A 838 -34.45 -35.72 5.74
N PRO A 839 -34.77 -36.91 5.20
CA PRO A 839 -33.82 -37.74 4.49
C PRO A 839 -33.23 -37.00 3.28
N ALA A 840 -31.90 -36.98 3.13
CA ALA A 840 -31.22 -36.26 2.04
C ALA A 840 -31.48 -36.83 0.63
N SER A 841 -32.05 -38.04 0.54
CA SER A 841 -32.41 -38.73 -0.71
C SER A 841 -33.82 -38.39 -1.23
N LEU A 842 -34.54 -37.51 -0.53
CA LEU A 842 -35.85 -36.94 -0.85
C LEU A 842 -35.71 -35.42 -0.98
#